data_AF-A0A7J7NDE3-F1
#
_entry.id   AF-A0A7J7NDE3-F1
#
_cell.length_a   1.000
_cell.length_b   1.000
_cell.length_c   1.000
_cell.angle_alpha   90.00
_cell.angle_beta   90.00
_cell.angle_gamma   90.00
#
_symmetry.space_group_name_H-M   'P 1'
#
loop_
_entity.id
_entity.type
_entity.pdbx_description
1 polymer ?
#
loop_
_entity_poly.entity_id
_entity_poly.type
_entity_poly.pdbx_seq_one_letter_code
_entity_poly.pdbx_strand_id
1 'polypeptide(L)'
;MIPLITPLLLLALFPLSSSSSSPPAVSISLTPKTLAKSGDAVRIDWTGVQSPSDLDWLGIYSPPNSANKNFIGYVFLSSCNNWESGSGSIELPLVNLRSNYEFRVFRWSENEVDRSHVDHDHNPLPGVKHLLAKSEELGFESGRGPEQIHLAFTERNDEMRVMFVTADGKENFVRYGEKEDGMDEMVKTEVGRYEREDMCDAPANRSIGWRDPGFIHDGVMKNLKKGKRYYYKVGNVVGGWSTTYNYISRNENLNETIAFLFGDMGTAVPYSTFLRAQDESKSTMKWIFRDIEALGDKPAFISHVGDISYARGYSWLWDTFFNQIEYVASKVPYHVCIGNHEYDWPLQPWKPDWAQTVYRRDGGGECGVPYSIRFNMPGNSSVPTGTHAPATRNLYYSFDAGVVHFLFMSTETNFLPGSNQYNFIKSDLEIVDRKKTPFVVVQGHRPMYTTSNGLRDAPLRKKMLEYLEPLFVKNKVTLALWGHVHRYERYCPMKNFTCGDTGLNGEGLPVNVVMGMAGQDWQPIWEPRPNHLKDPVFPQPDQSLYRTGEFGYTRLHATKEKLTLTYVGNHDGEPHDIVEILSSHQVHDSEGSSYSYSKSLLPRLSQRVNILVFGALLGYAIAYISHAKRKDTSKMSWTLLKKEEVGGDMGGWSATQSFVSRNWGLDETTAFLFGDMGTSAPYKTFLRMQDESKSTMKWILRDINALIEPVASKVPYHVCIGNHEYNWPLQPWRPEWAQASYGTDGGGECGVPYSLKFNMPGNSAVPTGTHAPATRNLYYSFDVGVVHFVYISTETNFLTGSEQYNFIKLDLESVDREKTPFVIVQGHRPMYTTSNELRDEPLRVRMVNHLEPLLVKNKVTLAFWGHVHRYERFCPMKNYTCATTGVNGEDEDLPVHVVIGMAGQDWQPIWEPRPDHQNDPIFPQPERSLYRGGEFGYTRLVATKKKLTLTYIGNHDGEPHDMVEIWASGEHFHGNDGASHGGSGEEKYKLNSFVKSGSFWLLGAFLGYVAGYIYHAKKVTVSTSTWTPMKNEEI
;
A
#
# COMPACT_ATOMS: atom_id res chain seq x y z
N MET A 1 4.23 -45.16 88.70
CA MET A 1 3.96 -44.97 87.27
C MET A 1 2.89 -43.90 87.13
N ILE A 2 3.21 -42.84 86.40
CA ILE A 2 2.46 -41.60 86.14
C ILE A 2 2.83 -41.29 84.66
N PRO A 3 1.93 -40.96 83.71
CA PRO A 3 1.02 -39.80 83.82
C PRO A 3 -0.40 -39.88 83.20
N LEU A 4 -1.24 -38.96 83.71
CA LEU A 4 -2.17 -38.00 83.07
C LEU A 4 -3.09 -38.46 81.90
N ILE A 5 -4.42 -38.40 82.07
CA ILE A 5 -5.34 -37.22 81.99
C ILE A 5 -5.66 -36.81 80.54
N THR A 6 -6.92 -37.03 80.18
CA THR A 6 -7.62 -36.51 79.00
C THR A 6 -8.18 -35.10 79.24
N PRO A 7 -8.26 -34.25 78.19
CA PRO A 7 -9.19 -33.14 78.14
C PRO A 7 -10.25 -33.31 77.03
N LEU A 8 -11.48 -32.89 77.33
CA LEU A 8 -12.57 -32.75 76.36
C LEU A 8 -12.25 -31.67 75.31
N LEU A 9 -12.63 -31.90 74.05
CA LEU A 9 -12.79 -30.81 73.07
C LEU A 9 -14.21 -30.22 73.20
N LEU A 10 -14.31 -28.91 73.47
CA LEU A 10 -15.55 -28.17 73.25
C LEU A 10 -15.69 -27.81 71.77
N LEU A 11 -16.82 -28.21 71.16
CA LEU A 11 -17.26 -27.71 69.85
C LEU A 11 -18.00 -26.39 70.03
N ALA A 12 -17.35 -25.28 69.64
CA ALA A 12 -18.00 -23.97 69.53
C ALA A 12 -18.71 -23.85 68.17
N LEU A 13 -20.04 -23.85 68.18
CA LEU A 13 -20.86 -23.55 67.02
C LEU A 13 -20.92 -22.04 66.78
N PHE A 14 -20.21 -21.55 65.76
CA PHE A 14 -20.46 -20.22 65.19
C PHE A 14 -21.53 -20.31 64.10
N PRO A 15 -22.56 -19.44 64.08
CA PRO A 15 -23.51 -19.38 62.98
C PRO A 15 -22.85 -18.69 61.78
N LEU A 16 -22.51 -19.47 60.75
CA LEU A 16 -22.17 -18.91 59.44
C LEU A 16 -23.45 -18.34 58.80
N SER A 17 -23.65 -17.03 58.94
CA SER A 17 -24.60 -16.28 58.13
C SER A 17 -24.08 -16.24 56.69
N SER A 18 -24.48 -17.22 55.87
CA SER A 18 -24.21 -17.23 54.44
C SER A 18 -25.02 -16.13 53.74
N SER A 19 -24.46 -14.91 53.70
CA SER A 19 -24.89 -13.89 52.75
C SER A 19 -24.61 -14.41 51.34
N SER A 20 -25.62 -14.98 50.69
CA SER A 20 -25.55 -15.33 49.28
C SER A 20 -25.55 -14.04 48.47
N SER A 21 -24.38 -13.41 48.33
CA SER A 21 -24.16 -12.40 47.30
C SER A 21 -24.35 -13.10 45.97
N SER A 22 -25.48 -12.82 45.30
CA SER A 22 -25.63 -13.11 43.88
C SER A 22 -24.39 -12.58 43.15
N PRO A 23 -23.80 -13.34 42.21
CA PRO A 23 -22.65 -12.85 41.44
C PRO A 23 -23.01 -11.50 40.81
N PRO A 24 -22.06 -10.55 40.74
CA PRO A 24 -22.33 -9.24 40.17
C PRO A 24 -22.87 -9.41 38.76
N ALA A 25 -24.06 -8.85 38.51
CA ALA A 25 -24.66 -8.88 37.18
C ALA A 25 -23.72 -8.18 36.20
N VAL A 26 -23.61 -8.73 34.99
CA VAL A 26 -22.80 -8.10 33.93
C VAL A 26 -23.34 -6.70 33.69
N SER A 27 -22.45 -5.71 33.71
CA SER A 27 -22.80 -4.31 33.52
C SER A 27 -22.05 -3.72 32.33
N ILE A 28 -22.66 -2.73 31.67
CA ILE A 28 -22.08 -1.97 30.57
C ILE A 28 -22.28 -0.48 30.88
N SER A 29 -21.21 0.31 30.78
CA SER A 29 -21.23 1.77 31.01
C SER A 29 -20.65 2.50 29.81
N LEU A 30 -21.24 3.66 29.48
CA LEU A 30 -20.91 4.43 28.29
C LEU A 30 -20.32 5.80 28.67
N THR A 31 -19.20 6.16 28.06
CA THR A 31 -18.54 7.46 28.25
C THR A 31 -18.12 8.06 26.90
N PRO A 32 -18.67 9.22 26.47
CA PRO A 32 -19.79 9.95 27.05
C PRO A 32 -21.13 9.21 26.87
N LYS A 33 -22.19 9.70 27.55
CA LYS A 33 -23.57 9.19 27.40
C LYS A 33 -24.35 9.79 26.21
N THR A 34 -23.77 10.78 25.54
CA THR A 34 -24.28 11.42 24.33
C THR A 34 -23.10 11.85 23.47
N LEU A 35 -23.17 11.64 22.15
CA LEU A 35 -22.15 12.08 21.19
C LEU A 35 -22.54 13.43 20.56
N ALA A 36 -21.57 14.29 20.24
CA ALA A 36 -21.86 15.63 19.75
C ALA A 36 -22.08 15.70 18.23
N LYS A 37 -21.55 14.73 17.47
CA LYS A 37 -21.75 14.57 16.01
C LYS A 37 -21.33 13.17 15.53
N SER A 38 -21.67 12.84 14.29
CA SER A 38 -21.11 11.69 13.59
C SER A 38 -19.57 11.71 13.58
N GLY A 39 -18.97 10.53 13.75
CA GLY A 39 -17.52 10.31 13.85
C GLY A 39 -16.94 10.44 15.27
N ASP A 40 -17.67 11.01 16.23
CA ASP A 40 -17.22 11.05 17.63
C ASP A 40 -17.23 9.64 18.25
N ALA A 41 -16.25 9.35 19.12
CA ALA A 41 -16.08 8.05 19.76
C ALA A 41 -16.80 7.94 21.10
N VAL A 42 -17.47 6.81 21.31
CA VAL A 42 -17.92 6.36 22.63
C VAL A 42 -16.98 5.30 23.17
N ARG A 43 -16.57 5.45 24.43
CA ARG A 43 -15.94 4.39 25.22
C ARG A 43 -17.03 3.54 25.87
N ILE A 44 -16.92 2.23 25.66
CA ILE A 44 -17.86 1.21 26.13
C ILE A 44 -17.08 0.28 27.06
N ASP A 45 -17.27 0.44 28.36
CA ASP A 45 -16.70 -0.45 29.39
C ASP A 45 -17.72 -1.51 29.79
N TRP A 46 -17.30 -2.76 29.99
CA TRP A 46 -18.10 -3.81 30.62
C TRP A 46 -17.37 -4.44 31.80
N THR A 47 -18.14 -4.99 32.76
CA THR A 47 -17.59 -5.72 33.91
C THR A 47 -18.50 -6.87 34.33
N GLY A 48 -17.95 -7.85 35.05
CA GLY A 48 -18.71 -8.91 35.74
C GLY A 48 -18.99 -10.17 34.92
N VAL A 49 -18.47 -10.30 33.69
CA VAL A 49 -18.65 -11.50 32.85
C VAL A 49 -18.01 -12.71 33.53
N GLN A 50 -18.85 -13.62 34.02
CA GLN A 50 -18.40 -14.83 34.73
C GLN A 50 -17.90 -15.87 33.73
N SER A 51 -16.68 -16.38 33.93
CA SER A 51 -15.99 -17.31 33.01
C SER A 51 -16.05 -16.85 31.55
N PRO A 52 -15.31 -15.79 31.18
CA PRO A 52 -15.29 -15.28 29.81
C PRO A 52 -14.87 -16.34 28.80
N SER A 53 -15.42 -16.26 27.58
CA SER A 53 -14.99 -17.03 26.41
C SER A 53 -14.56 -16.09 25.29
N ASP A 54 -13.62 -16.57 24.49
CA ASP A 54 -13.20 -16.03 23.20
C ASP A 54 -14.37 -15.65 22.26
N LEU A 55 -15.49 -16.38 22.37
CA LEU A 55 -16.73 -16.18 21.62
C LEU A 55 -17.74 -15.23 22.28
N ASP A 56 -17.53 -14.78 23.53
CA ASP A 56 -18.37 -13.73 24.12
C ASP A 56 -18.23 -12.43 23.31
N TRP A 57 -19.34 -11.72 23.06
CA TRP A 57 -19.35 -10.60 22.10
C TRP A 57 -20.26 -9.44 22.49
N LEU A 58 -19.86 -8.25 22.05
CA LEU A 58 -20.58 -6.98 22.15
C LEU A 58 -21.33 -6.72 20.83
N GLY A 59 -22.65 -6.77 20.85
CA GLY A 59 -23.51 -6.41 19.71
C GLY A 59 -23.91 -4.94 19.74
N ILE A 60 -23.94 -4.33 18.56
CA ILE A 60 -24.25 -2.91 18.33
C ILE A 60 -25.64 -2.81 17.69
N TYR A 61 -26.56 -2.09 18.33
CA TYR A 61 -27.96 -1.97 17.89
C TYR A 61 -28.36 -0.51 17.76
N SER A 62 -28.83 -0.11 16.59
CA SER A 62 -29.64 1.10 16.41
C SER A 62 -30.79 0.74 15.47
N PRO A 63 -32.06 1.01 15.80
CA PRO A 63 -32.55 1.54 17.09
C PRO A 63 -32.43 0.54 18.27
N PRO A 64 -32.55 1.00 19.53
CA PRO A 64 -32.41 0.16 20.73
C PRO A 64 -33.47 -0.95 20.85
N ASN A 65 -34.67 -0.72 20.32
CA ASN A 65 -35.76 -1.71 20.32
C ASN A 65 -35.57 -2.85 19.30
N SER A 66 -34.46 -2.88 18.56
CA SER A 66 -34.14 -3.96 17.62
C SER A 66 -34.07 -5.32 18.33
N ALA A 67 -34.67 -6.35 17.73
CA ALA A 67 -34.54 -7.73 18.21
C ALA A 67 -33.06 -8.18 18.22
N ASN A 68 -32.67 -9.08 19.13
CA ASN A 68 -31.26 -9.49 19.29
C ASN A 68 -30.61 -9.99 17.98
N LYS A 69 -31.35 -10.63 17.08
CA LYS A 69 -30.84 -11.08 15.77
C LYS A 69 -30.67 -9.96 14.71
N ASN A 70 -30.99 -8.71 15.05
CA ASN A 70 -30.94 -7.54 14.16
C ASN A 70 -29.91 -6.51 14.67
N PHE A 71 -28.72 -6.95 15.10
CA PHE A 71 -27.59 -6.04 15.29
C PHE A 71 -27.17 -5.43 13.94
N ILE A 72 -26.54 -4.25 13.95
CA ILE A 72 -25.92 -3.66 12.75
C ILE A 72 -24.42 -3.97 12.67
N GLY A 73 -23.82 -4.36 13.79
CA GLY A 73 -22.42 -4.76 13.90
C GLY A 73 -22.12 -5.40 15.25
N TYR A 74 -20.90 -5.90 15.41
CA TYR A 74 -20.43 -6.57 16.62
C TYR A 74 -18.92 -6.49 16.78
N VAL A 75 -18.46 -6.76 18.00
CA VAL A 75 -17.06 -6.93 18.35
C VAL A 75 -16.93 -8.09 19.34
N PHE A 76 -16.02 -9.04 19.11
CA PHE A 76 -15.72 -10.08 20.09
C PHE A 76 -14.97 -9.47 21.27
N LEU A 77 -15.36 -9.81 22.51
CA LEU A 77 -14.73 -9.24 23.71
C LEU A 77 -13.24 -9.61 23.78
N SER A 78 -12.86 -10.77 23.23
CA SER A 78 -11.49 -11.26 23.07
C SER A 78 -10.58 -10.41 22.18
N SER A 79 -11.12 -9.45 21.45
CA SER A 79 -10.34 -8.45 20.70
C SER A 79 -9.95 -7.23 21.54
N CYS A 80 -10.38 -7.15 22.80
CA CYS A 80 -10.22 -5.98 23.66
C CYS A 80 -9.40 -6.32 24.91
N ASN A 81 -8.64 -5.33 25.43
CA ASN A 81 -7.74 -5.55 26.56
C ASN A 81 -8.51 -5.95 27.84
N ASN A 82 -7.87 -6.81 28.65
CA ASN A 82 -8.33 -7.32 29.96
C ASN A 82 -9.56 -8.25 29.95
N TRP A 83 -10.15 -8.57 28.80
CA TRP A 83 -11.43 -9.31 28.70
C TRP A 83 -11.50 -10.61 29.52
N GLU A 84 -10.39 -11.36 29.64
CA GLU A 84 -10.25 -12.58 30.46
C GLU A 84 -10.63 -12.37 31.94
N SER A 85 -10.49 -11.15 32.46
CA SER A 85 -10.87 -10.76 33.83
C SER A 85 -12.39 -10.65 34.04
N GLY A 86 -13.18 -10.85 32.99
CA GLY A 86 -14.62 -10.58 32.97
C GLY A 86 -14.96 -9.12 32.77
N SER A 87 -13.98 -8.28 32.46
CA SER A 87 -14.11 -6.84 32.28
C SER A 87 -13.24 -6.36 31.11
N GLY A 88 -13.66 -5.31 30.41
CA GLY A 88 -12.90 -4.76 29.28
C GLY A 88 -13.47 -3.44 28.80
N SER A 89 -12.81 -2.85 27.80
CA SER A 89 -13.18 -1.56 27.23
C SER A 89 -12.88 -1.53 25.74
N ILE A 90 -13.73 -0.83 24.98
CA ILE A 90 -13.48 -0.46 23.58
C ILE A 90 -13.93 0.97 23.31
N GLU A 91 -13.23 1.68 22.41
CA GLU A 91 -13.67 2.96 21.87
C GLU A 91 -14.14 2.78 20.42
N LEU A 92 -15.35 3.22 20.11
CA LEU A 92 -15.96 3.10 18.78
C LEU A 92 -16.46 4.47 18.29
N PRO A 93 -15.96 5.00 17.16
CA PRO A 93 -16.59 6.14 16.49
C PRO A 93 -17.94 5.71 15.90
N LEU A 94 -18.99 6.51 16.10
CA LEU A 94 -20.34 6.20 15.62
C LEU A 94 -20.89 7.26 14.68
N VAL A 95 -21.82 6.83 13.82
CA VAL A 95 -22.54 7.68 12.87
C VAL A 95 -23.94 7.93 13.39
N ASN A 96 -24.47 9.13 13.22
CA ASN A 96 -25.82 9.49 13.64
C ASN A 96 -26.86 8.88 12.69
N LEU A 97 -27.31 7.67 13.01
CA LEU A 97 -28.38 6.96 12.30
C LEU A 97 -29.79 7.47 12.65
N ARG A 98 -29.90 8.66 13.28
CA ARG A 98 -31.16 9.31 13.73
C ARG A 98 -32.01 8.43 14.64
N SER A 99 -31.35 7.50 15.34
CA SER A 99 -31.91 6.58 16.31
C SER A 99 -30.81 6.22 17.30
N ASN A 100 -31.15 6.19 18.58
CA ASN A 100 -30.21 5.88 19.65
C ASN A 100 -29.53 4.52 19.44
N TYR A 101 -28.39 4.35 20.11
CA TYR A 101 -27.64 3.11 20.16
C TYR A 101 -27.90 2.38 21.49
N GLU A 102 -27.98 1.07 21.45
CA GLU A 102 -27.88 0.19 22.62
C GLU A 102 -26.81 -0.88 22.32
N PHE A 103 -25.97 -1.14 23.31
CA PHE A 103 -24.95 -2.19 23.24
C PHE A 103 -25.38 -3.37 24.11
N ARG A 104 -25.06 -4.58 23.66
CA ARG A 104 -25.46 -5.80 24.35
C ARG A 104 -24.31 -6.78 24.42
N VAL A 105 -23.99 -7.26 25.62
CA VAL A 105 -23.03 -8.36 25.78
C VAL A 105 -23.77 -9.69 25.76
N PHE A 106 -23.31 -10.60 24.92
CA PHE A 106 -23.84 -11.95 24.76
C PHE A 106 -22.77 -12.99 25.06
N ARG A 107 -23.23 -14.15 25.54
CA ARG A 107 -22.49 -15.39 25.48
C ARG A 107 -22.86 -16.19 24.24
N TRP A 108 -21.83 -16.66 23.56
CA TRP A 108 -21.92 -17.65 22.51
C TRP A 108 -20.97 -18.80 22.87
N SER A 109 -21.26 -20.01 22.42
CA SER A 109 -20.49 -21.21 22.78
C SER A 109 -20.26 -22.05 21.54
N GLU A 110 -19.11 -22.72 21.45
CA GLU A 110 -18.72 -23.48 20.25
C GLU A 110 -19.79 -24.50 19.80
N ASN A 111 -20.47 -25.14 20.78
CA ASN A 111 -21.59 -26.07 20.53
C ASN A 111 -22.84 -25.42 19.90
N GLU A 112 -22.92 -24.09 19.85
CA GLU A 112 -24.00 -23.28 19.28
C GLU A 112 -23.55 -22.49 18.03
N VAL A 113 -22.35 -22.77 17.49
CA VAL A 113 -21.84 -22.14 16.26
C VAL A 113 -22.50 -22.78 15.04
N ASP A 114 -23.49 -22.08 14.46
CA ASP A 114 -24.09 -22.48 13.19
C ASP A 114 -23.18 -22.09 12.02
N ARG A 115 -22.40 -23.06 11.54
CA ARG A 115 -21.49 -22.89 10.39
C ARG A 115 -22.21 -22.73 9.04
N SER A 116 -23.54 -22.78 9.01
CA SER A 116 -24.35 -22.43 7.83
C SER A 116 -24.90 -20.99 7.87
N HIS A 117 -24.90 -20.34 9.03
CA HIS A 117 -25.32 -18.95 9.20
C HIS A 117 -24.09 -18.03 9.25
N VAL A 118 -23.67 -17.54 8.08
CA VAL A 118 -22.41 -16.81 7.90
C VAL A 118 -22.59 -15.39 7.37
N ASP A 119 -21.57 -14.55 7.55
CA ASP A 119 -21.41 -13.25 6.90
C ASP A 119 -21.01 -13.38 5.40
N HIS A 120 -20.83 -12.25 4.72
CA HIS A 120 -20.35 -12.23 3.32
C HIS A 120 -18.96 -12.87 3.13
N ASP A 121 -18.12 -12.87 4.17
CA ASP A 121 -16.76 -13.41 4.17
C ASP A 121 -16.73 -14.89 4.63
N HIS A 122 -17.91 -15.50 4.78
CA HIS A 122 -18.15 -16.88 5.21
C HIS A 122 -17.74 -17.20 6.67
N ASN A 123 -17.61 -16.18 7.52
CA ASN A 123 -17.44 -16.38 8.97
C ASN A 123 -18.80 -16.64 9.64
N PRO A 124 -18.91 -17.60 10.57
CA PRO A 124 -20.15 -17.82 11.34
C PRO A 124 -20.58 -16.57 12.12
N LEU A 125 -21.86 -16.23 12.03
CA LEU A 125 -22.42 -15.06 12.71
C LEU A 125 -22.69 -15.35 14.20
N PRO A 126 -22.41 -14.40 15.11
CA PRO A 126 -22.54 -14.64 16.54
C PRO A 126 -23.96 -15.01 17.00
N GLY A 127 -24.04 -16.03 17.86
CA GLY A 127 -25.29 -16.49 18.47
C GLY A 127 -25.86 -15.51 19.49
N VAL A 128 -27.17 -15.25 19.39
CA VAL A 128 -27.90 -14.22 20.17
C VAL A 128 -28.74 -14.76 21.33
N LYS A 129 -28.51 -16.02 21.71
CA LYS A 129 -29.36 -16.79 22.62
C LYS A 129 -29.18 -16.39 24.09
N HIS A 130 -27.94 -16.16 24.53
CA HIS A 130 -27.61 -15.88 25.92
C HIS A 130 -27.21 -14.42 26.10
N LEU A 131 -28.20 -13.54 26.19
CA LEU A 131 -27.99 -12.13 26.54
C LEU A 131 -27.52 -12.02 27.99
N LEU A 132 -26.35 -11.42 28.22
CA LEU A 132 -25.79 -11.20 29.57
C LEU A 132 -26.11 -9.80 30.11
N ALA A 133 -26.00 -8.77 29.27
CA ALA A 133 -26.24 -7.38 29.67
C ALA A 133 -26.68 -6.49 28.50
N LYS A 134 -27.29 -5.35 28.84
CA LYS A 134 -27.61 -4.23 27.96
C LYS A 134 -27.00 -2.95 28.56
N SER A 135 -26.55 -2.04 27.71
CA SER A 135 -26.18 -0.68 28.13
C SER A 135 -27.43 0.18 28.36
N GLU A 136 -27.20 1.38 28.91
CA GLU A 136 -28.14 2.49 28.68
C GLU A 136 -28.14 2.91 27.19
N GLU A 137 -29.14 3.70 26.78
CA GLU A 137 -29.18 4.24 25.42
C GLU A 137 -28.18 5.37 25.23
N LEU A 138 -27.47 5.36 24.10
CA LEU A 138 -26.58 6.42 23.64
C LEU A 138 -27.24 7.23 22.52
N GLY A 139 -27.44 8.52 22.75
CA GLY A 139 -27.98 9.45 21.76
C GLY A 139 -26.92 10.35 21.13
N PHE A 140 -27.38 11.20 20.21
CA PHE A 140 -26.61 12.33 19.68
C PHE A 140 -27.21 13.67 20.15
N GLU A 141 -26.38 14.69 20.33
CA GLU A 141 -26.83 16.03 20.70
C GLU A 141 -27.69 16.67 19.61
N SER A 142 -28.86 17.21 19.99
CA SER A 142 -29.68 18.04 19.10
C SER A 142 -29.10 19.46 18.98
N GLY A 143 -29.28 20.11 17.82
CA GLY A 143 -28.96 21.54 17.67
C GLY A 143 -27.55 21.84 17.16
N ARG A 144 -26.81 20.82 16.71
CA ARG A 144 -25.41 20.92 16.23
C ARG A 144 -25.28 21.25 14.74
N GLY A 145 -26.41 21.44 14.05
CA GLY A 145 -26.49 21.69 12.61
C GLY A 145 -26.63 20.40 11.78
N PRO A 146 -26.73 20.52 10.45
CA PRO A 146 -26.82 19.39 9.54
C PRO A 146 -25.51 18.62 9.37
N GLU A 147 -25.64 17.36 8.93
CA GLU A 147 -24.53 16.46 8.57
C GLU A 147 -24.70 15.96 7.12
N GLN A 148 -23.76 15.15 6.64
CA GLN A 148 -23.76 14.55 5.29
C GLN A 148 -23.66 15.60 4.18
N ILE A 149 -22.89 16.66 4.45
CA ILE A 149 -22.79 17.85 3.60
C ILE A 149 -21.96 17.56 2.35
N HIS A 150 -22.55 17.73 1.18
CA HIS A 150 -21.87 17.51 -0.10
C HIS A 150 -22.31 18.48 -1.20
N LEU A 151 -21.37 18.82 -2.09
CA LEU A 151 -21.55 19.76 -3.19
C LEU A 151 -21.80 19.05 -4.53
N ALA A 152 -22.49 19.71 -5.47
CA ALA A 152 -22.62 19.28 -6.86
C ALA A 152 -22.82 20.49 -7.79
N PHE A 153 -22.38 20.39 -9.06
CA PHE A 153 -22.76 21.42 -10.05
C PHE A 153 -24.26 21.35 -10.39
N THR A 154 -24.86 22.49 -10.75
CA THR A 154 -26.16 22.52 -11.46
C THR A 154 -25.93 22.62 -12.97
N GLU A 155 -27.02 22.70 -13.74
CA GLU A 155 -26.96 23.02 -15.18
C GLU A 155 -26.36 24.41 -15.47
N ARG A 156 -26.33 25.30 -14.47
CA ARG A 156 -25.83 26.67 -14.60
C ARG A 156 -24.42 26.82 -14.04
N ASN A 157 -23.56 27.53 -14.79
CA ASN A 157 -22.16 27.75 -14.40
C ASN A 157 -22.00 28.78 -13.26
N ASP A 158 -23.00 29.61 -13.00
CA ASP A 158 -23.05 30.61 -11.93
C ASP A 158 -23.77 30.11 -10.66
N GLU A 159 -23.94 28.79 -10.53
CA GLU A 159 -24.59 28.13 -9.40
C GLU A 159 -23.74 26.99 -8.82
N MET A 160 -23.97 26.70 -7.53
CA MET A 160 -23.43 25.53 -6.83
C MET A 160 -24.53 24.94 -5.95
N ARG A 161 -24.76 23.63 -6.06
CA ARG A 161 -25.66 22.91 -5.17
C ARG A 161 -24.91 22.47 -3.92
N VAL A 162 -25.58 22.55 -2.77
CA VAL A 162 -25.21 21.83 -1.55
C VAL A 162 -26.40 21.01 -1.08
N MET A 163 -26.14 19.75 -0.73
CA MET A 163 -27.12 18.84 -0.14
C MET A 163 -26.61 18.36 1.23
N PHE A 164 -27.55 18.08 2.14
CA PHE A 164 -27.27 17.68 3.52
C PHE A 164 -28.48 17.01 4.17
N VAL A 165 -28.29 16.34 5.30
CA VAL A 165 -29.35 15.64 6.05
C VAL A 165 -29.60 16.30 7.40
N THR A 166 -30.87 16.39 7.79
CA THR A 166 -31.28 16.72 9.17
C THR A 166 -32.28 15.70 9.72
N ALA A 167 -32.57 15.80 11.02
CA ALA A 167 -33.51 14.92 11.71
C ALA A 167 -35.00 15.31 11.53
N ASP A 168 -35.31 16.52 11.03
CA ASP A 168 -36.69 16.98 10.85
C ASP A 168 -36.90 17.82 9.57
N GLY A 169 -38.11 17.80 9.03
CA GLY A 169 -38.45 18.46 7.77
C GLY A 169 -38.63 19.98 7.85
N LYS A 170 -38.08 20.67 8.86
CA LYS A 170 -38.22 22.13 8.99
C LYS A 170 -37.43 22.86 7.90
N GLU A 171 -37.77 24.13 7.71
CA GLU A 171 -37.05 25.02 6.80
C GLU A 171 -35.58 25.12 7.18
N ASN A 172 -34.71 24.74 6.26
CA ASN A 172 -33.27 24.93 6.36
C ASN A 172 -32.81 25.84 5.22
N PHE A 173 -31.63 26.43 5.41
CA PHE A 173 -31.09 27.47 4.55
C PHE A 173 -29.60 27.22 4.32
N VAL A 174 -29.09 27.79 3.23
CA VAL A 174 -27.67 27.95 2.97
C VAL A 174 -27.34 29.43 3.09
N ARG A 175 -26.39 29.79 3.95
CA ARG A 175 -25.75 31.12 3.96
C ARG A 175 -24.43 31.02 3.22
N TYR A 176 -24.10 31.99 2.37
CA TYR A 176 -22.84 31.97 1.62
C TYR A 176 -22.32 33.38 1.26
N GLY A 177 -21.04 33.47 0.92
CA GLY A 177 -20.40 34.73 0.49
C GLY A 177 -18.92 34.57 0.16
N GLU A 178 -18.30 35.61 -0.41
CA GLU A 178 -16.87 35.62 -0.76
C GLU A 178 -15.94 35.80 0.47
N LYS A 179 -16.50 35.99 1.67
CA LYS A 179 -15.77 36.14 2.93
C LYS A 179 -16.37 35.27 4.02
N GLU A 180 -15.54 34.74 4.91
CA GLU A 180 -15.96 33.92 6.04
C GLU A 180 -16.83 34.67 7.05
N ASP A 181 -16.54 35.96 7.27
CA ASP A 181 -17.30 36.86 8.15
C ASP A 181 -18.45 37.59 7.43
N GLY A 182 -18.55 37.46 6.10
CA GLY A 182 -19.50 38.15 5.23
C GLY A 182 -20.28 37.20 4.31
N MET A 183 -21.05 36.30 4.93
CA MET A 183 -21.98 35.39 4.24
C MET A 183 -23.40 36.00 4.20
N ASP A 184 -23.53 37.12 3.48
CA ASP A 184 -24.75 37.92 3.43
C ASP A 184 -25.85 37.31 2.55
N GLU A 185 -25.49 36.44 1.60
CA GLU A 185 -26.46 35.77 0.73
C GLU A 185 -27.09 34.57 1.44
N MET A 186 -28.41 34.39 1.25
CA MET A 186 -29.16 33.29 1.87
C MET A 186 -30.17 32.70 0.88
N VAL A 187 -30.17 31.37 0.75
CA VAL A 187 -31.16 30.61 -0.02
C VAL A 187 -31.85 29.58 0.86
N LYS A 188 -33.16 29.41 0.67
CA LYS A 188 -33.96 28.35 1.30
C LYS A 188 -33.73 27.03 0.56
N THR A 189 -33.70 25.92 1.30
CA THR A 189 -33.60 24.58 0.70
C THR A 189 -34.97 24.00 0.33
N GLU A 190 -34.99 23.21 -0.74
CA GLU A 190 -36.02 22.19 -0.95
C GLU A 190 -35.73 21.01 -0.01
N VAL A 191 -36.74 20.19 0.31
CA VAL A 191 -36.60 19.05 1.22
C VAL A 191 -37.34 17.83 0.68
N GLY A 192 -36.69 16.67 0.75
CA GLY A 192 -37.24 15.38 0.37
C GLY A 192 -36.79 14.26 1.29
N ARG A 193 -37.43 13.10 1.17
CA ARG A 193 -37.08 11.84 1.82
C ARG A 193 -37.69 10.68 1.02
N TYR A 194 -37.34 9.47 1.41
CA TYR A 194 -37.99 8.24 0.94
C TYR A 194 -38.45 7.44 2.16
N GLU A 195 -39.48 6.62 1.97
CA GLU A 195 -40.04 5.74 2.99
C GLU A 195 -39.69 4.27 2.74
N ARG A 196 -40.05 3.40 3.68
CA ARG A 196 -39.79 1.95 3.60
C ARG A 196 -40.48 1.33 2.37
N GLU A 197 -41.67 1.82 2.07
CA GLU A 197 -42.58 1.36 1.02
C GLU A 197 -42.15 1.84 -0.39
N ASP A 198 -41.19 2.78 -0.46
CA ASP A 198 -40.56 3.22 -1.70
C ASP A 198 -39.51 2.23 -2.21
N MET A 199 -38.93 1.41 -1.32
CA MET A 199 -37.94 0.38 -1.66
C MET A 199 -38.62 -0.82 -2.34
N CYS A 200 -38.01 -1.36 -3.40
CA CYS A 200 -38.60 -2.43 -4.20
C CYS A 200 -38.76 -3.77 -3.46
N ASP A 201 -37.81 -4.16 -2.61
CA ASP A 201 -37.84 -5.47 -1.93
C ASP A 201 -36.91 -5.53 -0.70
N ALA A 202 -36.78 -6.71 -0.11
CA ALA A 202 -35.86 -7.02 0.98
C ALA A 202 -34.41 -7.18 0.49
N PRO A 203 -33.40 -6.84 1.31
CA PRO A 203 -33.49 -6.32 2.68
C PRO A 203 -33.96 -4.86 2.81
N ALA A 204 -33.90 -4.04 1.75
CA ALA A 204 -34.18 -2.60 1.81
C ALA A 204 -35.51 -2.22 2.48
N ASN A 205 -36.62 -2.93 2.16
CA ASN A 205 -37.93 -2.67 2.78
C ASN A 205 -38.16 -3.34 4.15
N ARG A 206 -37.23 -4.17 4.66
CA ARG A 206 -37.41 -4.94 5.92
C ARG A 206 -36.74 -4.28 7.12
N SER A 207 -37.18 -4.63 8.33
CA SER A 207 -36.72 -3.99 9.58
C SER A 207 -35.23 -4.16 9.88
N ILE A 208 -34.54 -5.14 9.27
CA ILE A 208 -33.09 -5.33 9.42
C ILE A 208 -32.28 -4.40 8.51
N GLY A 209 -32.78 -4.10 7.30
CA GLY A 209 -32.12 -3.24 6.32
C GLY A 209 -32.52 -1.76 6.42
N TRP A 210 -33.81 -1.49 6.59
CA TRP A 210 -34.37 -0.14 6.65
C TRP A 210 -34.00 0.62 7.93
N ARG A 211 -33.53 1.85 7.76
CA ARG A 211 -33.53 2.94 8.75
C ARG A 211 -34.09 4.20 8.11
N ASP A 212 -34.77 5.02 8.89
CA ASP A 212 -35.27 6.33 8.45
C ASP A 212 -34.11 7.17 7.90
N PRO A 213 -34.18 7.71 6.67
CA PRO A 213 -33.06 8.44 6.06
C PRO A 213 -32.91 9.89 6.56
N GLY A 214 -33.79 10.35 7.44
CA GLY A 214 -33.91 11.75 7.83
C GLY A 214 -34.64 12.57 6.77
N PHE A 215 -34.30 13.85 6.72
CA PHE A 215 -34.78 14.81 5.74
C PHE A 215 -33.60 15.34 4.94
N ILE A 216 -33.61 15.08 3.64
CA ILE A 216 -32.55 15.44 2.70
C ILE A 216 -32.89 16.80 2.12
N HIS A 217 -32.04 17.77 2.40
CA HIS A 217 -32.19 19.15 1.94
C HIS A 217 -31.35 19.41 0.71
N ASP A 218 -31.85 20.27 -0.18
CA ASP A 218 -31.20 20.67 -1.41
C ASP A 218 -31.24 22.19 -1.55
N GLY A 219 -30.09 22.84 -1.51
CA GLY A 219 -29.93 24.29 -1.64
C GLY A 219 -29.03 24.66 -2.79
N VAL A 220 -29.45 25.63 -3.62
CA VAL A 220 -28.66 26.14 -4.75
C VAL A 220 -28.18 27.55 -4.46
N MET A 221 -26.88 27.71 -4.24
CA MET A 221 -26.19 29.00 -4.18
C MET A 221 -26.10 29.58 -5.59
N LYS A 222 -26.43 30.86 -5.77
CA LYS A 222 -26.62 31.51 -7.09
C LYS A 222 -25.79 32.77 -7.26
N ASN A 223 -25.71 33.24 -8.51
CA ASN A 223 -24.99 34.45 -8.93
C ASN A 223 -23.48 34.41 -8.60
N LEU A 224 -22.89 33.21 -8.62
CA LEU A 224 -21.50 32.98 -8.24
C LEU A 224 -20.55 33.57 -9.29
N LYS A 225 -19.59 34.37 -8.83
CA LYS A 225 -18.46 34.81 -9.65
C LYS A 225 -17.58 33.61 -9.96
N LYS A 226 -17.08 33.52 -11.19
CA LYS A 226 -16.32 32.37 -11.69
C LYS A 226 -14.94 32.26 -11.05
N GLY A 227 -14.54 31.06 -10.60
CA GLY A 227 -13.20 30.78 -10.08
C GLY A 227 -12.87 31.60 -8.83
N LYS A 228 -13.81 31.68 -7.89
CA LYS A 228 -13.69 32.40 -6.63
C LYS A 228 -13.97 31.50 -5.44
N ARG A 229 -13.25 31.73 -4.34
CA ARG A 229 -13.52 31.07 -3.08
C ARG A 229 -14.83 31.62 -2.49
N TYR A 230 -15.74 30.72 -2.17
CA TYR A 230 -16.98 31.01 -1.45
C TYR A 230 -16.97 30.24 -0.13
N TYR A 231 -17.33 30.92 0.94
CA TYR A 231 -17.59 30.35 2.25
C TYR A 231 -19.09 30.10 2.39
N TYR A 232 -19.47 29.02 3.08
CA TYR A 232 -20.88 28.71 3.31
C TYR A 232 -21.13 27.98 4.64
N LYS A 233 -22.39 28.05 5.10
CA LYS A 233 -22.96 27.26 6.19
C LYS A 233 -24.36 26.79 5.84
N VAL A 234 -24.73 25.62 6.33
CA VAL A 234 -26.08 25.05 6.16
C VAL A 234 -26.78 24.89 7.50
N GLY A 235 -28.11 24.95 7.50
CA GLY A 235 -28.93 24.72 8.70
C GLY A 235 -29.95 25.83 8.95
N ASN A 236 -30.30 26.04 10.23
CA ASN A 236 -31.18 27.12 10.68
C ASN A 236 -30.92 27.49 12.15
N VAL A 237 -31.60 28.52 12.66
CA VAL A 237 -31.40 29.01 14.04
C VAL A 237 -31.94 28.09 15.16
N VAL A 238 -32.72 27.06 14.83
CA VAL A 238 -33.38 26.15 15.79
C VAL A 238 -32.67 24.80 15.87
N GLY A 239 -32.36 24.19 14.71
CA GLY A 239 -31.60 22.94 14.57
C GLY A 239 -30.08 23.12 14.54
N GLY A 240 -29.61 24.36 14.55
CA GLY A 240 -28.20 24.72 14.49
C GLY A 240 -27.72 25.01 13.07
N TRP A 241 -26.56 25.68 12.99
CA TRP A 241 -25.80 25.87 11.77
C TRP A 241 -24.57 24.96 11.80
N SER A 242 -24.20 24.44 10.63
CA SER A 242 -22.95 23.71 10.45
C SER A 242 -21.71 24.56 10.75
N THR A 243 -20.55 23.93 10.83
CA THR A 243 -19.26 24.62 10.69
C THR A 243 -19.16 25.39 9.37
N THR A 244 -18.24 26.36 9.29
CA THR A 244 -17.98 27.04 8.00
C THR A 244 -17.25 26.08 7.08
N TYR A 245 -17.77 25.89 5.87
CA TYR A 245 -17.08 25.22 4.78
C TYR A 245 -16.73 26.24 3.70
N ASN A 246 -15.87 25.87 2.76
CA ASN A 246 -15.56 26.71 1.61
C ASN A 246 -15.17 25.87 0.39
N TYR A 247 -15.44 26.40 -0.79
CA TYR A 247 -15.18 25.77 -2.09
C TYR A 247 -14.74 26.83 -3.11
N ILE A 248 -14.20 26.39 -4.24
CA ILE A 248 -13.95 27.27 -5.39
C ILE A 248 -15.07 27.10 -6.42
N SER A 249 -15.71 28.19 -6.80
CA SER A 249 -16.77 28.20 -7.81
C SER A 249 -16.26 27.82 -9.20
N ARG A 250 -17.15 27.24 -10.02
CA ARG A 250 -16.84 26.79 -11.39
C ARG A 250 -16.36 27.95 -12.26
N ASN A 251 -15.47 27.66 -13.21
CA ASN A 251 -15.04 28.60 -14.24
C ASN A 251 -14.83 27.84 -15.56
N GLU A 252 -15.82 27.91 -16.44
CA GLU A 252 -15.82 27.25 -17.75
C GLU A 252 -14.92 27.94 -18.79
N ASN A 253 -14.30 29.07 -18.43
CA ASN A 253 -13.37 29.82 -19.27
C ASN A 253 -11.90 29.54 -18.92
N LEU A 254 -11.61 28.63 -17.96
CA LEU A 254 -10.24 28.23 -17.66
C LEU A 254 -9.63 27.45 -18.82
N ASN A 255 -8.35 27.69 -19.08
CA ASN A 255 -7.52 26.86 -19.95
C ASN A 255 -6.96 25.63 -19.21
N GLU A 256 -7.53 25.27 -18.06
CA GLU A 256 -7.09 24.19 -17.16
C GLU A 256 -8.33 23.46 -16.60
N THR A 257 -8.23 22.14 -16.44
CA THR A 257 -9.24 21.27 -15.80
C THR A 257 -8.54 20.32 -14.84
N ILE A 258 -9.06 20.18 -13.63
CA ILE A 258 -8.58 19.22 -12.63
C ILE A 258 -9.78 18.41 -12.11
N ALA A 259 -9.64 17.08 -12.06
CA ALA A 259 -10.66 16.19 -11.53
C ALA A 259 -10.07 14.92 -10.90
N PHE A 260 -10.78 14.35 -9.94
CA PHE A 260 -10.44 13.09 -9.28
C PHE A 260 -11.50 12.05 -9.64
N LEU A 261 -11.10 10.95 -10.28
CA LEU A 261 -12.02 10.02 -10.96
C LEU A 261 -11.74 8.58 -10.49
N PHE A 262 -12.79 7.87 -10.07
CA PHE A 262 -12.70 6.50 -9.57
C PHE A 262 -14.10 5.84 -9.54
N GLY A 263 -14.18 4.52 -9.40
CA GLY A 263 -15.43 3.78 -9.15
C GLY A 263 -15.29 2.86 -7.93
N ASP A 264 -16.42 2.33 -7.45
CA ASP A 264 -16.43 1.12 -6.62
C ASP A 264 -15.74 1.29 -5.25
N MET A 265 -15.95 2.45 -4.62
CA MET A 265 -15.27 2.80 -3.38
C MET A 265 -15.85 2.09 -2.16
N GLY A 266 -17.18 2.07 -2.02
CA GLY A 266 -17.83 1.60 -0.82
C GLY A 266 -17.54 2.47 0.42
N THR A 267 -17.69 1.86 1.59
CA THR A 267 -17.46 2.55 2.88
C THR A 267 -16.93 1.59 3.93
N ALA A 268 -16.20 2.15 4.90
CA ALA A 268 -15.57 1.43 5.99
C ALA A 268 -16.33 1.63 7.31
N VAL A 269 -16.36 0.60 8.15
CA VAL A 269 -16.96 0.64 9.50
C VAL A 269 -15.91 0.30 10.57
N PRO A 270 -16.05 0.74 11.83
CA PRO A 270 -15.08 0.48 12.89
C PRO A 270 -15.33 -0.83 13.66
N TYR A 271 -16.23 -1.69 13.18
CA TYR A 271 -16.68 -2.92 13.84
C TYR A 271 -17.00 -3.99 12.79
N SER A 272 -17.02 -5.27 13.19
CA SER A 272 -17.47 -6.35 12.30
C SER A 272 -18.97 -6.24 12.01
N THR A 273 -19.40 -6.64 10.82
CA THR A 273 -20.82 -6.72 10.46
C THR A 273 -21.03 -7.88 9.49
N PHE A 274 -22.28 -8.27 9.24
CA PHE A 274 -22.63 -9.38 8.36
C PHE A 274 -22.46 -9.07 6.86
N LEU A 275 -21.98 -7.87 6.53
CA LEU A 275 -21.72 -7.35 5.19
C LEU A 275 -20.22 -7.04 5.03
N ARG A 276 -19.69 -7.25 3.82
CA ARG A 276 -18.36 -6.76 3.44
C ARG A 276 -18.36 -5.23 3.43
N ALA A 277 -17.58 -4.62 4.31
CA ALA A 277 -17.25 -3.19 4.28
C ALA A 277 -15.82 -3.00 3.73
N GLN A 278 -15.58 -1.89 3.04
CA GLN A 278 -14.37 -1.62 2.26
C GLN A 278 -13.44 -0.72 3.07
N ASP A 279 -12.55 -1.30 3.88
CA ASP A 279 -11.65 -0.52 4.75
C ASP A 279 -10.69 0.38 3.95
N GLU A 280 -10.31 -0.07 2.77
CA GLU A 280 -9.41 0.59 1.81
C GLU A 280 -9.97 1.91 1.28
N SER A 281 -11.29 2.09 1.32
CA SER A 281 -11.97 3.36 0.99
C SER A 281 -11.49 4.56 1.85
N LYS A 282 -11.03 4.29 3.09
CA LYS A 282 -10.40 5.30 3.96
C LYS A 282 -9.12 5.87 3.34
N SER A 283 -8.29 5.01 2.74
CA SER A 283 -7.02 5.41 2.11
C SER A 283 -7.26 6.23 0.84
N THR A 284 -8.24 5.83 0.03
CA THR A 284 -8.62 6.57 -1.18
C THR A 284 -9.06 8.00 -0.85
N MET A 285 -9.93 8.18 0.15
CA MET A 285 -10.37 9.51 0.60
C MET A 285 -9.24 10.31 1.29
N LYS A 286 -8.34 9.65 2.05
CA LYS A 286 -7.13 10.29 2.63
C LYS A 286 -6.25 10.91 1.55
N TRP A 287 -5.94 10.19 0.48
CA TRP A 287 -5.05 10.68 -0.58
C TRP A 287 -5.71 11.71 -1.49
N ILE A 288 -7.00 11.54 -1.83
CA ILE A 288 -7.76 12.57 -2.56
C ILE A 288 -7.83 13.88 -1.76
N PHE A 289 -8.02 13.81 -0.44
CA PHE A 289 -8.01 15.00 0.41
C PHE A 289 -6.64 15.70 0.42
N ARG A 290 -5.53 14.95 0.56
CA ARG A 290 -4.17 15.49 0.44
C ARG A 290 -4.00 16.26 -0.87
N ASP A 291 -4.41 15.67 -1.99
CA ASP A 291 -4.26 16.27 -3.31
C ASP A 291 -5.15 17.50 -3.48
N ILE A 292 -6.37 17.51 -2.95
CA ILE A 292 -7.28 18.67 -2.97
C ILE A 292 -6.70 19.84 -2.18
N GLU A 293 -6.18 19.62 -0.97
CA GLU A 293 -5.57 20.71 -0.17
C GLU A 293 -4.35 21.32 -0.88
N ALA A 294 -3.63 20.54 -1.69
CA ALA A 294 -2.50 21.00 -2.50
C ALA A 294 -2.91 21.88 -3.70
N LEU A 295 -4.19 21.95 -4.08
CA LEU A 295 -4.66 22.75 -5.23
C LEU A 295 -4.82 24.25 -4.94
N GLY A 296 -4.95 24.64 -3.67
CA GLY A 296 -5.16 26.04 -3.27
C GLY A 296 -6.49 26.62 -3.78
N ASP A 297 -6.43 27.62 -4.67
CA ASP A 297 -7.59 28.32 -5.27
C ASP A 297 -8.00 27.77 -6.66
N LYS A 298 -7.51 26.59 -7.06
CA LYS A 298 -7.92 25.97 -8.33
C LYS A 298 -9.26 25.22 -8.20
N PRO A 299 -10.23 25.42 -9.11
CA PRO A 299 -11.44 24.59 -9.14
C PRO A 299 -11.12 23.14 -9.54
N ALA A 300 -11.68 22.20 -8.80
CA ALA A 300 -11.67 20.77 -9.11
C ALA A 300 -13.01 20.12 -8.72
N PHE A 301 -13.25 18.90 -9.19
CA PHE A 301 -14.42 18.09 -8.81
C PHE A 301 -14.07 16.60 -8.74
N ILE A 302 -14.95 15.81 -8.14
CA ILE A 302 -14.86 14.35 -8.05
C ILE A 302 -15.88 13.70 -8.99
N SER A 303 -15.49 12.59 -9.61
CA SER A 303 -16.36 11.71 -10.38
C SER A 303 -16.28 10.28 -9.82
N HIS A 304 -17.36 9.81 -9.19
CA HIS A 304 -17.49 8.47 -8.66
C HIS A 304 -18.39 7.64 -9.59
N VAL A 305 -17.80 6.74 -10.39
CA VAL A 305 -18.49 6.05 -11.50
C VAL A 305 -19.30 4.81 -11.08
N GLY A 306 -20.18 4.97 -10.10
CA GLY A 306 -21.11 3.93 -9.62
C GLY A 306 -20.51 2.98 -8.58
N ASP A 307 -21.39 2.16 -7.99
CA ASP A 307 -21.12 1.29 -6.85
C ASP A 307 -20.59 2.08 -5.64
N ILE A 308 -21.47 2.97 -5.16
CA ILE A 308 -21.13 4.12 -4.33
C ILE A 308 -20.79 3.71 -2.89
N SER A 309 -21.73 3.03 -2.22
CA SER A 309 -21.64 2.71 -0.78
C SER A 309 -21.66 1.22 -0.46
N TYR A 310 -22.01 0.37 -1.44
CA TYR A 310 -22.39 -1.04 -1.25
C TYR A 310 -23.42 -1.26 -0.11
N ALA A 311 -24.31 -0.28 0.14
CA ALA A 311 -25.37 -0.41 1.15
C ALA A 311 -26.31 -1.59 0.90
N ARG A 312 -26.69 -1.84 -0.37
CA ARG A 312 -27.39 -3.07 -0.81
C ARG A 312 -28.61 -3.42 0.06
N GLY A 313 -29.40 -2.42 0.37
CA GLY A 313 -30.61 -2.50 1.18
C GLY A 313 -30.39 -2.41 2.69
N TYR A 314 -29.18 -2.10 3.15
CA TYR A 314 -28.87 -1.82 4.54
C TYR A 314 -28.53 -0.33 4.69
N SER A 315 -29.57 0.49 4.86
CA SER A 315 -29.50 1.93 4.62
C SER A 315 -28.56 2.70 5.54
N TRP A 316 -28.17 2.13 6.68
CA TRP A 316 -27.18 2.71 7.59
C TRP A 316 -25.78 2.82 6.97
N LEU A 317 -25.45 2.01 5.96
CA LEU A 317 -24.21 2.14 5.19
C LEU A 317 -24.21 3.38 4.29
N TRP A 318 -25.37 3.88 3.83
CA TRP A 318 -25.44 5.18 3.15
C TRP A 318 -25.03 6.30 4.09
N ASP A 319 -25.47 6.27 5.34
CA ASP A 319 -25.09 7.28 6.33
C ASP A 319 -23.60 7.22 6.67
N THR A 320 -23.03 6.02 6.82
CA THR A 320 -21.58 5.82 7.00
C THR A 320 -20.79 6.35 5.81
N PHE A 321 -21.22 6.06 4.58
CA PHE A 321 -20.61 6.57 3.35
C PHE A 321 -20.62 8.10 3.30
N PHE A 322 -21.78 8.73 3.54
CA PHE A 322 -21.87 10.20 3.49
C PHE A 322 -21.06 10.88 4.59
N ASN A 323 -21.02 10.32 5.80
CA ASN A 323 -20.12 10.78 6.86
C ASN A 323 -18.63 10.62 6.47
N GLN A 324 -18.28 9.52 5.80
CA GLN A 324 -16.92 9.27 5.33
C GLN A 324 -16.49 10.26 4.23
N ILE A 325 -17.37 10.67 3.31
CA ILE A 325 -16.99 11.60 2.23
C ILE A 325 -17.12 13.08 2.59
N GLU A 326 -17.85 13.46 3.65
CA GLU A 326 -18.18 14.87 3.93
C GLU A 326 -16.96 15.80 3.95
N TYR A 327 -15.84 15.39 4.57
CA TYR A 327 -14.65 16.24 4.69
C TYR A 327 -13.97 16.58 3.35
N VAL A 328 -14.33 15.83 2.29
CA VAL A 328 -13.94 16.06 0.90
C VAL A 328 -15.08 16.71 0.12
N ALA A 329 -16.28 16.12 0.17
CA ALA A 329 -17.44 16.51 -0.65
C ALA A 329 -18.04 17.87 -0.27
N SER A 330 -17.77 18.38 0.93
CA SER A 330 -18.09 19.75 1.35
C SER A 330 -17.12 20.82 0.80
N LYS A 331 -15.98 20.40 0.21
CA LYS A 331 -14.97 21.31 -0.38
C LYS A 331 -14.98 21.30 -1.90
N VAL A 332 -15.26 20.14 -2.51
CA VAL A 332 -15.31 19.97 -3.97
C VAL A 332 -16.61 19.28 -4.41
N PRO A 333 -17.19 19.63 -5.58
CA PRO A 333 -18.37 18.97 -6.12
C PRO A 333 -18.15 17.48 -6.35
N TYR A 334 -19.12 16.65 -5.95
CA TYR A 334 -19.05 15.19 -5.99
C TYR A 334 -20.11 14.65 -6.97
N HIS A 335 -19.68 14.27 -8.17
CA HIS A 335 -20.54 13.76 -9.23
C HIS A 335 -20.55 12.23 -9.27
N VAL A 336 -21.66 11.62 -9.69
CA VAL A 336 -21.88 10.17 -9.56
C VAL A 336 -22.52 9.55 -10.82
N CYS A 337 -21.97 8.44 -11.31
CA CYS A 337 -22.75 7.50 -12.14
C CYS A 337 -23.57 6.57 -11.23
N ILE A 338 -24.58 5.91 -11.79
CA ILE A 338 -25.31 4.84 -11.11
C ILE A 338 -24.68 3.48 -11.44
N GLY A 339 -24.42 2.64 -10.43
CA GLY A 339 -23.91 1.28 -10.58
C GLY A 339 -24.97 0.20 -10.29
N ASN A 340 -24.59 -1.07 -10.45
CA ASN A 340 -25.51 -2.19 -10.20
C ASN A 340 -25.82 -2.37 -8.72
N HIS A 341 -24.94 -1.94 -7.80
CA HIS A 341 -25.23 -1.96 -6.37
C HIS A 341 -26.15 -0.83 -5.89
N GLU A 342 -26.42 0.18 -6.73
CA GLU A 342 -27.52 1.12 -6.50
C GLU A 342 -28.83 0.63 -7.13
N TYR A 343 -28.75 0.00 -8.31
CA TYR A 343 -29.91 -0.13 -9.20
C TYR A 343 -30.44 -1.55 -9.42
N ASP A 344 -29.59 -2.57 -9.61
CA ASP A 344 -30.03 -3.85 -10.18
C ASP A 344 -31.02 -4.59 -9.28
N TRP A 345 -32.24 -4.78 -9.79
CA TRP A 345 -33.22 -5.69 -9.19
C TRP A 345 -34.02 -6.48 -10.23
N PRO A 346 -34.29 -7.79 -10.05
CA PRO A 346 -34.87 -8.61 -11.11
C PRO A 346 -36.32 -8.25 -11.45
N LEU A 347 -37.01 -7.56 -10.54
CA LEU A 347 -38.42 -7.18 -10.69
C LEU A 347 -38.63 -5.77 -11.27
N GLN A 348 -37.58 -5.00 -11.58
CA GLN A 348 -37.73 -3.65 -12.15
C GLN A 348 -38.51 -3.67 -13.50
N PRO A 349 -39.69 -3.00 -13.59
CA PRO A 349 -40.54 -2.98 -14.79
C PRO A 349 -39.91 -2.47 -16.10
N TRP A 350 -38.97 -1.52 -16.06
CA TRP A 350 -38.30 -0.93 -17.25
C TRP A 350 -36.85 -1.42 -17.41
N LYS A 351 -36.47 -2.53 -16.77
CA LYS A 351 -35.16 -3.14 -17.02
C LYS A 351 -34.99 -3.44 -18.52
N PRO A 352 -33.85 -3.14 -19.15
CA PRO A 352 -33.64 -3.43 -20.57
C PRO A 352 -33.73 -4.93 -20.88
N ASP A 353 -33.99 -5.31 -22.13
CA ASP A 353 -34.14 -6.73 -22.51
C ASP A 353 -32.89 -7.57 -22.19
N TRP A 354 -31.70 -6.99 -22.33
CA TRP A 354 -30.43 -7.64 -21.95
C TRP A 354 -30.27 -7.82 -20.44
N ALA A 355 -31.02 -7.09 -19.61
CA ALA A 355 -30.93 -7.15 -18.15
C ALA A 355 -31.48 -8.47 -17.58
N GLN A 356 -32.23 -9.27 -18.36
CA GLN A 356 -32.79 -10.54 -17.91
C GLN A 356 -31.73 -11.53 -17.40
N THR A 357 -30.52 -11.50 -17.95
CA THR A 357 -29.38 -12.37 -17.54
C THR A 357 -28.30 -11.62 -16.77
N VAL A 358 -28.30 -10.28 -16.83
CA VAL A 358 -27.29 -9.42 -16.17
C VAL A 358 -27.72 -9.09 -14.75
N TYR A 359 -28.95 -8.58 -14.56
CA TYR A 359 -29.42 -8.15 -13.25
C TYR A 359 -29.59 -9.34 -12.31
N ARG A 360 -29.06 -9.16 -11.10
CA ARG A 360 -29.31 -10.04 -9.96
C ARG A 360 -29.94 -9.23 -8.83
N ARG A 361 -29.49 -9.44 -7.61
CA ARG A 361 -29.99 -8.80 -6.38
C ARG A 361 -28.92 -7.86 -5.81
N ASP A 362 -28.13 -7.25 -6.68
CA ASP A 362 -26.88 -6.60 -6.32
C ASP A 362 -27.17 -5.39 -5.44
N GLY A 363 -28.15 -4.56 -5.84
CA GLY A 363 -28.67 -3.43 -5.04
C GLY A 363 -29.65 -3.77 -3.93
N GLY A 364 -29.87 -5.05 -3.57
CA GLY A 364 -30.55 -5.45 -2.33
C GLY A 364 -31.96 -4.88 -2.10
N GLY A 365 -32.69 -4.58 -3.17
CA GLY A 365 -34.04 -4.02 -3.13
C GLY A 365 -34.12 -2.49 -3.12
N GLU A 366 -32.99 -1.77 -3.19
CA GLU A 366 -32.96 -0.30 -3.24
C GLU A 366 -33.45 0.29 -4.57
N CYS A 367 -33.20 -0.43 -5.68
CA CYS A 367 -33.67 -0.14 -7.03
C CYS A 367 -33.48 1.32 -7.53
N GLY A 368 -32.41 1.97 -7.07
CA GLY A 368 -32.01 3.33 -7.41
C GLY A 368 -32.58 4.42 -6.50
N VAL A 369 -33.47 4.12 -5.55
CA VAL A 369 -34.19 5.15 -4.78
C VAL A 369 -33.27 5.96 -3.84
N PRO A 370 -32.40 5.36 -3.01
CA PRO A 370 -31.48 6.12 -2.17
C PRO A 370 -30.51 6.98 -2.99
N TYR A 371 -29.93 6.41 -4.06
CA TYR A 371 -29.08 7.11 -5.02
C TYR A 371 -29.78 8.32 -5.66
N SER A 372 -31.02 8.12 -6.13
CA SER A 372 -31.84 9.15 -6.77
C SER A 372 -32.08 10.35 -5.86
N ILE A 373 -32.32 10.13 -4.57
CA ILE A 373 -32.78 11.18 -3.65
C ILE A 373 -31.61 11.78 -2.86
N ARG A 374 -30.60 10.98 -2.50
CA ARG A 374 -29.41 11.45 -1.76
C ARG A 374 -28.42 12.23 -2.63
N PHE A 375 -28.50 12.14 -3.96
CA PHE A 375 -27.75 12.98 -4.90
C PHE A 375 -28.68 13.78 -5.83
N ASN A 376 -28.22 14.92 -6.35
CA ASN A 376 -28.91 15.66 -7.39
C ASN A 376 -27.91 16.26 -8.40
N MET A 377 -27.78 15.59 -9.53
CA MET A 377 -26.84 15.91 -10.62
C MET A 377 -27.47 16.92 -11.60
N PRO A 378 -26.67 17.61 -12.46
CA PRO A 378 -27.24 18.42 -13.54
C PRO A 378 -28.03 17.55 -14.52
N GLY A 379 -28.95 18.16 -15.28
CA GLY A 379 -29.85 17.44 -16.19
C GLY A 379 -31.14 16.96 -15.52
N ASN A 380 -32.01 16.35 -16.33
CA ASN A 380 -33.36 15.91 -15.95
C ASN A 380 -33.63 14.43 -16.27
N SER A 381 -32.58 13.65 -16.52
CA SER A 381 -32.68 12.23 -16.86
C SER A 381 -33.31 11.44 -15.71
N SER A 382 -34.38 10.72 -16.02
CA SER A 382 -35.05 9.85 -15.04
C SER A 382 -35.81 8.70 -15.69
N VAL A 383 -36.02 7.63 -14.93
CA VAL A 383 -36.95 6.54 -15.23
C VAL A 383 -37.88 6.30 -14.03
N PRO A 384 -39.13 5.86 -14.23
CA PRO A 384 -39.99 5.49 -13.10
C PRO A 384 -39.32 4.44 -12.20
N THR A 385 -39.72 4.37 -10.92
CA THR A 385 -39.26 3.39 -9.92
C THR A 385 -40.20 2.22 -9.74
N GLY A 386 -41.45 2.32 -10.24
CA GLY A 386 -42.47 1.26 -10.21
C GLY A 386 -42.94 0.86 -8.81
N THR A 387 -42.41 1.53 -7.79
CA THR A 387 -42.90 1.59 -6.42
C THR A 387 -43.67 2.91 -6.25
N HIS A 388 -43.87 3.35 -5.00
CA HIS A 388 -44.42 4.67 -4.70
C HIS A 388 -43.39 5.81 -4.78
N ALA A 389 -42.10 5.48 -4.96
CA ALA A 389 -41.00 6.43 -4.96
C ALA A 389 -41.05 7.41 -6.16
N PRO A 390 -40.47 8.62 -6.03
CA PRO A 390 -40.15 9.46 -7.19
C PRO A 390 -39.28 8.72 -8.21
N ALA A 391 -39.38 9.09 -9.49
CA ALA A 391 -38.57 8.52 -10.56
C ALA A 391 -37.06 8.56 -10.25
N THR A 392 -36.33 7.47 -10.54
CA THR A 392 -34.87 7.39 -10.36
C THR A 392 -34.22 8.38 -11.31
N ARG A 393 -33.62 9.46 -10.77
CA ARG A 393 -32.91 10.51 -11.53
C ARG A 393 -31.39 10.29 -11.56
N ASN A 394 -30.65 11.27 -12.06
CA ASN A 394 -29.18 11.30 -12.16
C ASN A 394 -28.58 10.27 -13.15
N LEU A 395 -29.37 9.72 -14.07
CA LEU A 395 -28.99 8.55 -14.88
C LEU A 395 -27.96 8.87 -15.96
N TYR A 396 -28.11 10.01 -16.64
CA TYR A 396 -27.22 10.48 -17.69
C TYR A 396 -27.28 12.00 -17.80
N TYR A 397 -26.13 12.64 -17.93
CA TYR A 397 -25.99 14.10 -17.94
C TYR A 397 -24.61 14.51 -18.45
N SER A 398 -24.41 15.79 -18.73
CA SER A 398 -23.11 16.30 -19.20
C SER A 398 -22.82 17.70 -18.66
N PHE A 399 -21.53 18.08 -18.63
CA PHE A 399 -21.10 19.44 -18.31
C PHE A 399 -19.66 19.74 -18.76
N ASP A 400 -19.38 21.01 -19.07
CA ASP A 400 -18.01 21.49 -19.35
C ASP A 400 -17.30 21.91 -18.05
N ALA A 401 -16.15 21.32 -17.74
CA ALA A 401 -15.24 21.82 -16.73
C ALA A 401 -13.93 22.23 -17.40
N GLY A 402 -13.65 23.54 -17.46
CA GLY A 402 -12.50 24.11 -18.17
C GLY A 402 -12.45 23.70 -19.65
N VAL A 403 -11.40 22.96 -20.01
CA VAL A 403 -11.06 22.50 -21.37
C VAL A 403 -11.59 21.09 -21.69
N VAL A 404 -12.37 20.49 -20.79
CA VAL A 404 -12.90 19.13 -20.93
C VAL A 404 -14.42 19.13 -20.83
N HIS A 405 -15.06 18.49 -21.79
CA HIS A 405 -16.48 18.16 -21.73
C HIS A 405 -16.65 16.76 -21.12
N PHE A 406 -17.42 16.65 -20.04
CA PHE A 406 -17.69 15.39 -19.35
C PHE A 406 -19.13 14.94 -19.62
N LEU A 407 -19.29 13.67 -20.01
CA LEU A 407 -20.56 13.01 -20.26
C LEU A 407 -20.67 11.78 -19.35
N PHE A 408 -21.72 11.73 -18.54
CA PHE A 408 -22.04 10.64 -17.62
C PHE A 408 -23.20 9.82 -18.20
N MET A 409 -23.10 8.49 -18.15
CA MET A 409 -24.13 7.57 -18.62
C MET A 409 -24.38 6.42 -17.64
N SER A 410 -25.62 5.94 -17.63
CA SER A 410 -26.09 4.79 -16.86
C SER A 410 -25.97 3.54 -17.73
N THR A 411 -25.02 2.68 -17.38
CA THR A 411 -24.93 1.33 -17.92
C THR A 411 -26.09 0.45 -17.47
N GLU A 412 -26.77 0.83 -16.39
CA GLU A 412 -27.92 0.11 -15.82
C GLU A 412 -29.27 0.54 -16.42
N THR A 413 -29.30 1.32 -17.49
CA THR A 413 -30.57 1.67 -18.18
C THR A 413 -30.44 1.51 -19.69
N ASN A 414 -31.56 1.62 -20.42
CA ASN A 414 -31.55 1.37 -21.86
C ASN A 414 -30.71 2.44 -22.58
N PHE A 415 -29.56 2.03 -23.12
CA PHE A 415 -28.65 2.84 -23.94
C PHE A 415 -28.69 2.47 -25.44
N LEU A 416 -29.66 1.66 -25.88
CA LEU A 416 -29.77 1.22 -27.28
C LEU A 416 -30.35 2.32 -28.19
N PRO A 417 -30.12 2.28 -29.51
CA PRO A 417 -30.67 3.26 -30.45
C PRO A 417 -32.18 3.45 -30.31
N GLY A 418 -32.62 4.71 -30.28
CA GLY A 418 -34.01 5.09 -30.05
C GLY A 418 -34.39 5.31 -28.58
N SER A 419 -33.57 4.88 -27.62
CA SER A 419 -33.75 5.22 -26.19
C SER A 419 -33.45 6.70 -25.92
N ASN A 420 -34.05 7.26 -24.86
CA ASN A 420 -33.80 8.63 -24.43
C ASN A 420 -32.30 8.86 -24.12
N GLN A 421 -31.66 7.90 -23.46
CA GLN A 421 -30.23 7.95 -23.17
C GLN A 421 -29.38 7.95 -24.44
N TYR A 422 -29.63 7.05 -25.40
CA TYR A 422 -28.87 7.05 -26.65
C TYR A 422 -29.02 8.35 -27.43
N ASN A 423 -30.25 8.89 -27.50
CA ASN A 423 -30.53 10.14 -28.18
C ASN A 423 -29.87 11.33 -27.48
N PHE A 424 -29.82 11.33 -26.14
CA PHE A 424 -29.05 12.29 -25.34
C PHE A 424 -27.55 12.19 -25.67
N ILE A 425 -26.93 11.03 -25.47
CA ILE A 425 -25.49 10.81 -25.72
C ILE A 425 -25.10 11.24 -27.14
N LYS A 426 -25.93 10.89 -28.13
CA LYS A 426 -25.69 11.30 -29.52
C LYS A 426 -25.75 12.80 -29.71
N SER A 427 -26.81 13.44 -29.23
CA SER A 427 -27.01 14.89 -29.44
C SER A 427 -25.96 15.71 -28.72
N ASP A 428 -25.63 15.31 -27.49
CA ASP A 428 -24.62 15.94 -26.62
C ASP A 428 -23.22 15.88 -27.26
N LEU A 429 -22.78 14.69 -27.70
CA LEU A 429 -21.49 14.52 -28.39
C LEU A 429 -21.41 15.24 -29.75
N GLU A 430 -22.53 15.34 -30.48
CA GLU A 430 -22.57 15.98 -31.80
C GLU A 430 -22.54 17.54 -31.73
N ILE A 431 -22.75 18.15 -30.55
CA ILE A 431 -22.74 19.62 -30.37
C ILE A 431 -21.49 20.18 -29.66
N VAL A 432 -20.55 19.34 -29.21
CA VAL A 432 -19.36 19.79 -28.46
C VAL A 432 -18.46 20.71 -29.31
N ASP A 433 -18.27 21.97 -28.87
CA ASP A 433 -17.29 22.88 -29.49
C ASP A 433 -15.86 22.50 -29.08
N ARG A 434 -15.20 21.73 -29.94
CA ARG A 434 -13.81 21.28 -29.78
C ARG A 434 -12.76 22.39 -29.76
N LYS A 435 -13.12 23.66 -30.03
CA LYS A 435 -12.23 24.82 -29.80
C LYS A 435 -12.26 25.31 -28.35
N LYS A 436 -13.38 25.09 -27.66
CA LYS A 436 -13.56 25.38 -26.23
C LYS A 436 -13.11 24.19 -25.39
N THR A 437 -13.66 23.02 -25.68
CA THR A 437 -13.39 21.74 -25.00
C THR A 437 -12.77 20.75 -25.99
N PRO A 438 -11.45 20.83 -26.26
CA PRO A 438 -10.78 19.89 -27.17
C PRO A 438 -10.94 18.42 -26.73
N PHE A 439 -11.01 18.20 -25.42
CA PHE A 439 -11.13 16.87 -24.82
C PHE A 439 -12.57 16.54 -24.43
N VAL A 440 -12.94 15.28 -24.65
CA VAL A 440 -14.26 14.72 -24.31
C VAL A 440 -14.05 13.45 -23.49
N VAL A 441 -14.63 13.40 -22.30
CA VAL A 441 -14.54 12.26 -21.38
C VAL A 441 -15.93 11.68 -21.18
N VAL A 442 -16.14 10.45 -21.64
CA VAL A 442 -17.36 9.68 -21.37
C VAL A 442 -17.12 8.77 -20.16
N GLN A 443 -18.11 8.67 -19.28
CA GLN A 443 -18.03 7.87 -18.06
C GLN A 443 -19.30 7.05 -17.86
N GLY A 444 -19.14 5.79 -17.44
CA GLY A 444 -20.23 4.91 -17.04
C GLY A 444 -19.73 3.88 -16.03
N HIS A 445 -20.61 3.04 -15.48
CA HIS A 445 -20.20 2.07 -14.47
C HIS A 445 -19.62 0.80 -15.10
N ARG A 446 -20.42 -0.01 -15.80
CA ARG A 446 -19.95 -1.29 -16.38
C ARG A 446 -19.03 -1.09 -17.61
N PRO A 447 -17.84 -1.73 -17.67
CA PRO A 447 -16.87 -1.48 -18.73
C PRO A 447 -17.24 -2.09 -20.07
N MET A 448 -17.08 -1.31 -21.14
CA MET A 448 -17.16 -1.80 -22.51
C MET A 448 -15.99 -2.74 -22.86
N TYR A 449 -14.79 -2.40 -22.38
CA TYR A 449 -13.55 -3.16 -22.53
C TYR A 449 -12.99 -3.56 -21.17
N THR A 450 -12.69 -4.85 -20.98
CA THR A 450 -12.02 -5.39 -19.79
C THR A 450 -11.38 -6.74 -20.12
N THR A 451 -10.24 -7.10 -19.49
CA THR A 451 -9.66 -8.45 -19.56
C THR A 451 -10.23 -9.42 -18.52
N SER A 452 -11.15 -8.96 -17.66
CA SER A 452 -11.95 -9.81 -16.78
C SER A 452 -13.13 -10.42 -17.56
N ASN A 453 -13.17 -11.75 -17.69
CA ASN A 453 -14.25 -12.44 -18.39
C ASN A 453 -15.50 -12.62 -17.51
N GLY A 454 -16.10 -11.51 -17.07
CA GLY A 454 -17.43 -11.53 -16.48
C GLY A 454 -18.46 -11.98 -17.53
N LEU A 455 -18.74 -13.29 -17.61
CA LEU A 455 -19.70 -13.88 -18.56
C LEU A 455 -21.11 -13.29 -18.38
N ARG A 456 -21.45 -12.90 -17.15
CA ARG A 456 -22.73 -12.24 -16.79
C ARG A 456 -22.99 -11.02 -17.66
N ASP A 457 -21.99 -10.15 -17.78
CA ASP A 457 -22.14 -8.80 -18.36
C ASP A 457 -21.72 -8.77 -19.85
N ALA A 458 -21.29 -9.91 -20.41
CA ALA A 458 -20.94 -10.05 -21.82
C ALA A 458 -22.06 -9.62 -22.80
N PRO A 459 -23.37 -9.86 -22.54
CA PRO A 459 -24.45 -9.34 -23.38
C PRO A 459 -24.50 -7.81 -23.40
N LEU A 460 -24.27 -7.16 -22.26
CA LEU A 460 -24.19 -5.70 -22.13
C LEU A 460 -22.97 -5.15 -22.87
N ARG A 461 -21.77 -5.72 -22.65
CA ARG A 461 -20.53 -5.30 -23.33
C ARG A 461 -20.68 -5.39 -24.86
N LYS A 462 -21.23 -6.48 -25.37
CA LYS A 462 -21.53 -6.65 -26.80
C LYS A 462 -22.42 -5.53 -27.34
N LYS A 463 -23.44 -5.10 -26.58
CA LYS A 463 -24.36 -4.03 -26.99
C LYS A 463 -23.74 -2.64 -26.92
N MET A 464 -22.82 -2.38 -25.99
CA MET A 464 -22.03 -1.15 -25.96
C MET A 464 -21.10 -1.05 -27.18
N LEU A 465 -20.39 -2.14 -27.51
CA LEU A 465 -19.55 -2.22 -28.71
C LEU A 465 -20.37 -2.07 -30.01
N GLU A 466 -21.58 -2.63 -30.07
CA GLU A 466 -22.43 -2.58 -31.27
C GLU A 466 -23.00 -1.17 -31.54
N TYR A 467 -23.31 -0.38 -30.50
CA TYR A 467 -24.06 0.87 -30.65
C TYR A 467 -23.41 2.13 -30.08
N LEU A 468 -22.64 2.04 -28.99
CA LEU A 468 -22.00 3.20 -28.35
C LEU A 468 -20.59 3.44 -28.88
N GLU A 469 -19.78 2.40 -29.09
CA GLU A 469 -18.43 2.57 -29.67
C GLU A 469 -18.45 3.33 -31.00
N PRO A 470 -19.32 3.02 -32.00
CA PRO A 470 -19.34 3.77 -33.25
C PRO A 470 -19.66 5.26 -33.06
N LEU A 471 -20.44 5.60 -32.02
CA LEU A 471 -20.79 6.97 -31.67
C LEU A 471 -19.61 7.69 -30.98
N PHE A 472 -18.88 7.01 -30.10
CA PHE A 472 -17.69 7.54 -29.44
C PHE A 472 -16.54 7.76 -30.42
N VAL A 473 -16.31 6.81 -31.34
CA VAL A 473 -15.32 6.92 -32.41
C VAL A 473 -15.69 8.04 -33.39
N LYS A 474 -16.94 8.10 -33.87
CA LYS A 474 -17.41 9.17 -34.77
C LYS A 474 -17.16 10.56 -34.19
N ASN A 475 -17.45 10.75 -32.90
CA ASN A 475 -17.31 12.04 -32.22
C ASN A 475 -15.93 12.25 -31.57
N LYS A 476 -14.94 11.38 -31.84
CA LYS A 476 -13.57 11.47 -31.30
C LYS A 476 -13.54 11.69 -29.79
N VAL A 477 -14.26 10.85 -29.04
CA VAL A 477 -14.17 10.82 -27.56
C VAL A 477 -12.71 10.56 -27.18
N THR A 478 -12.19 11.32 -26.22
CA THR A 478 -10.79 11.24 -25.79
C THR A 478 -10.58 10.07 -24.82
N LEU A 479 -11.40 10.02 -23.78
CA LEU A 479 -11.38 8.98 -22.75
C LEU A 479 -12.77 8.38 -22.58
N ALA A 480 -12.82 7.07 -22.39
CA ALA A 480 -13.99 6.34 -21.92
C ALA A 480 -13.62 5.63 -20.61
N LEU A 481 -14.21 6.07 -19.50
CA LEU A 481 -13.85 5.63 -18.14
C LEU A 481 -14.98 4.77 -17.54
N TRP A 482 -14.58 3.71 -16.85
CA TRP A 482 -15.47 2.65 -16.37
C TRP A 482 -15.12 2.22 -14.94
N GLY A 483 -16.10 1.82 -14.13
CA GLY A 483 -15.92 1.15 -12.84
C GLY A 483 -16.13 -0.37 -12.94
N HIS A 484 -16.87 -0.94 -11.99
CA HIS A 484 -17.45 -2.29 -11.92
C HIS A 484 -16.50 -3.49 -11.84
N VAL A 485 -15.35 -3.40 -12.53
CA VAL A 485 -14.27 -4.37 -12.41
C VAL A 485 -13.27 -3.76 -11.46
N HIS A 486 -13.12 -4.36 -10.28
CA HIS A 486 -12.45 -3.73 -9.14
C HIS A 486 -10.92 -3.71 -9.24
N ARG A 487 -10.41 -3.06 -10.30
CA ARG A 487 -9.01 -3.01 -10.74
C ARG A 487 -8.78 -1.70 -11.50
N TYR A 488 -7.52 -1.35 -11.68
CA TYR A 488 -7.11 -0.38 -12.69
C TYR A 488 -6.67 -1.11 -13.96
N GLU A 489 -7.16 -0.72 -15.13
CA GLU A 489 -6.76 -1.29 -16.43
C GLU A 489 -6.92 -0.25 -17.55
N ARG A 490 -5.82 0.13 -18.21
CA ARG A 490 -5.78 1.11 -19.29
C ARG A 490 -5.47 0.45 -20.63
N TYR A 491 -6.24 0.83 -21.64
CA TYR A 491 -6.11 0.35 -23.01
C TYR A 491 -5.40 1.33 -23.94
N CYS A 492 -4.89 0.81 -25.06
CA CYS A 492 -4.53 1.61 -26.23
C CYS A 492 -5.75 2.39 -26.78
N PRO A 493 -5.54 3.47 -27.56
CA PRO A 493 -6.62 4.07 -28.35
C PRO A 493 -7.19 3.02 -29.31
N MET A 494 -8.45 2.63 -29.17
CA MET A 494 -8.95 1.42 -29.83
C MET A 494 -10.39 1.50 -30.33
N LYS A 495 -10.69 0.67 -31.33
CA LYS A 495 -12.03 0.35 -31.83
C LYS A 495 -12.12 -1.14 -32.12
N ASN A 496 -13.24 -1.79 -31.80
CA ASN A 496 -13.50 -3.22 -32.00
C ASN A 496 -12.26 -4.11 -31.71
N PHE A 497 -11.75 -4.07 -30.48
CA PHE A 497 -10.55 -4.80 -30.01
C PHE A 497 -9.24 -4.56 -30.80
N THR A 498 -9.17 -3.50 -31.60
CA THR A 498 -8.02 -3.16 -32.46
C THR A 498 -7.45 -1.79 -32.08
N CYS A 499 -6.16 -1.72 -31.73
CA CYS A 499 -5.48 -0.45 -31.48
C CYS A 499 -5.36 0.37 -32.79
N GLY A 500 -5.54 1.69 -32.69
CA GLY A 500 -5.24 2.65 -33.76
C GLY A 500 -3.81 3.18 -33.68
N ASP A 501 -3.41 3.95 -34.70
CA ASP A 501 -2.16 4.71 -34.69
C ASP A 501 -2.23 5.84 -33.64
N THR A 502 -1.15 5.97 -32.84
CA THR A 502 -0.99 6.97 -31.77
C THR A 502 -0.27 8.25 -32.24
N GLY A 503 0.27 8.24 -33.46
CA GLY A 503 1.01 9.35 -34.07
C GLY A 503 0.13 10.44 -34.69
N LEU A 504 0.76 11.38 -35.40
CA LEU A 504 0.10 12.54 -36.04
C LEU A 504 -1.01 12.17 -37.05
N ASN A 505 -1.02 10.94 -37.55
CA ASN A 505 -2.02 10.43 -38.51
C ASN A 505 -3.08 9.55 -37.84
N GLY A 506 -3.09 9.47 -36.50
CA GLY A 506 -4.06 8.70 -35.73
C GLY A 506 -5.51 9.10 -36.00
N GLU A 507 -6.41 8.11 -36.01
CA GLU A 507 -7.84 8.34 -36.26
C GLU A 507 -8.52 9.15 -35.13
N GLY A 508 -7.88 9.25 -33.96
CA GLY A 508 -8.40 9.87 -32.75
C GLY A 508 -9.40 8.98 -32.01
N LEU A 509 -9.00 7.73 -31.79
CA LEU A 509 -9.81 6.73 -31.09
C LEU A 509 -9.83 6.96 -29.58
N PRO A 510 -10.90 6.55 -28.86
CA PRO A 510 -10.96 6.67 -27.41
C PRO A 510 -9.96 5.76 -26.70
N VAL A 511 -9.23 6.32 -25.73
CA VAL A 511 -8.51 5.54 -24.72
C VAL A 511 -9.54 5.04 -23.70
N ASN A 512 -9.59 3.73 -23.47
CA ASN A 512 -10.51 3.13 -22.50
C ASN A 512 -9.76 2.85 -21.19
N VAL A 513 -10.39 3.15 -20.05
CA VAL A 513 -9.81 2.93 -18.72
C VAL A 513 -10.85 2.34 -17.77
N VAL A 514 -10.53 1.24 -17.14
CA VAL A 514 -11.23 0.69 -15.97
C VAL A 514 -10.56 1.27 -14.72
N MET A 515 -11.35 1.82 -13.81
CA MET A 515 -10.91 2.53 -12.60
C MET A 515 -11.76 2.18 -11.36
N GLY A 516 -12.20 0.93 -11.23
CA GLY A 516 -13.02 0.44 -10.11
C GLY A 516 -12.23 0.07 -8.85
N MET A 517 -11.02 0.58 -8.67
CA MET A 517 -10.10 0.17 -7.60
C MET A 517 -10.16 1.05 -6.34
N ALA A 518 -11.26 1.77 -6.09
CA ALA A 518 -11.31 2.74 -4.98
C ALA A 518 -11.50 2.13 -3.59
N GLY A 519 -11.94 0.87 -3.48
CA GLY A 519 -12.03 0.21 -2.18
C GLY A 519 -12.65 -1.19 -2.19
N GLN A 520 -13.45 -1.57 -3.20
CA GLN A 520 -14.02 -2.92 -3.25
C GLN A 520 -12.95 -4.00 -3.51
N ASP A 521 -12.76 -4.91 -2.56
CA ASP A 521 -11.67 -5.89 -2.56
C ASP A 521 -12.05 -7.23 -3.21
N TRP A 522 -13.32 -7.45 -3.51
CA TRP A 522 -13.76 -8.60 -4.31
C TRP A 522 -13.30 -8.47 -5.76
N GLN A 523 -12.09 -8.91 -6.10
CA GLN A 523 -11.59 -8.78 -7.47
C GLN A 523 -11.89 -10.01 -8.33
N PRO A 524 -12.52 -9.86 -9.52
CA PRO A 524 -12.56 -10.94 -10.49
C PRO A 524 -11.14 -11.29 -10.94
N ILE A 525 -10.87 -12.59 -11.12
CA ILE A 525 -9.61 -13.10 -11.67
C ILE A 525 -9.55 -12.68 -13.16
N TRP A 526 -8.40 -12.21 -13.65
CA TRP A 526 -8.18 -12.11 -15.11
C TRP A 526 -8.31 -13.52 -15.69
N GLU A 527 -9.23 -13.76 -16.62
CA GLU A 527 -9.63 -15.16 -16.85
C GLU A 527 -8.56 -15.98 -17.59
N PRO A 528 -8.46 -17.29 -17.34
CA PRO A 528 -7.43 -18.08 -17.97
C PRO A 528 -7.65 -18.35 -19.45
N ARG A 529 -6.55 -18.62 -20.17
CA ARG A 529 -6.64 -19.15 -21.54
C ARG A 529 -7.42 -20.48 -21.54
N PRO A 530 -8.16 -20.86 -22.60
CA PRO A 530 -8.94 -22.10 -22.66
C PRO A 530 -8.16 -23.40 -22.40
N ASN A 531 -6.83 -23.35 -22.49
CA ASN A 531 -5.91 -24.47 -22.23
C ASN A 531 -5.19 -24.40 -20.86
N HIS A 532 -5.44 -23.38 -20.04
CA HIS A 532 -4.72 -23.11 -18.78
C HIS A 532 -5.67 -22.61 -17.68
N LEU A 533 -6.79 -23.31 -17.42
CA LEU A 533 -7.98 -22.92 -16.61
C LEU A 533 -7.79 -22.42 -15.15
N LYS A 534 -6.59 -22.02 -14.72
CA LYS A 534 -6.28 -21.43 -13.41
C LYS A 534 -5.35 -20.20 -13.44
N ASP A 535 -4.70 -19.92 -14.56
CA ASP A 535 -3.73 -18.82 -14.67
C ASP A 535 -4.40 -17.51 -15.09
N PRO A 536 -3.88 -16.32 -14.75
CA PRO A 536 -4.38 -15.07 -15.33
C PRO A 536 -4.24 -15.04 -16.87
N VAL A 537 -4.90 -14.10 -17.57
CA VAL A 537 -4.59 -13.80 -18.99
C VAL A 537 -3.14 -13.35 -19.08
N PHE A 538 -2.22 -14.29 -19.26
CA PHE A 538 -0.79 -14.07 -19.44
C PHE A 538 -0.33 -14.70 -20.76
N PRO A 539 0.41 -13.99 -21.63
CA PRO A 539 0.79 -12.57 -21.49
C PRO A 539 -0.45 -11.67 -21.47
N GLN A 540 -0.28 -10.48 -20.91
CA GLN A 540 -1.24 -9.39 -21.02
C GLN A 540 -1.56 -9.15 -22.51
N PRO A 541 -2.84 -9.02 -22.90
CA PRO A 541 -3.18 -8.72 -24.29
C PRO A 541 -2.58 -7.39 -24.72
N ASP A 542 -2.00 -7.31 -25.91
CA ASP A 542 -1.30 -6.12 -26.43
C ASP A 542 -2.14 -4.83 -26.38
N GLN A 543 -3.48 -4.94 -26.39
CA GLN A 543 -4.39 -3.80 -26.27
C GLN A 543 -4.48 -3.22 -24.86
N SER A 544 -4.23 -4.03 -23.82
CA SER A 544 -4.11 -3.59 -22.43
C SER A 544 -2.69 -3.11 -22.21
N LEU A 545 -2.48 -1.80 -22.04
CA LEU A 545 -1.16 -1.22 -21.88
C LEU A 545 -0.66 -1.31 -20.44
N TYR A 546 -1.54 -1.02 -19.46
CA TYR A 546 -1.23 -1.13 -18.04
C TYR A 546 -2.43 -1.72 -17.30
N ARG A 547 -2.19 -2.57 -16.29
CA ARG A 547 -3.25 -3.02 -15.36
C ARG A 547 -2.67 -3.44 -14.02
N THR A 548 -3.42 -3.24 -12.95
CA THR A 548 -3.05 -3.67 -11.59
C THR A 548 -4.26 -4.07 -10.75
N GLY A 549 -4.03 -4.88 -9.72
CA GLY A 549 -4.97 -5.16 -8.64
C GLY A 549 -4.82 -4.21 -7.44
N GLU A 550 -3.92 -3.24 -7.48
CA GLU A 550 -3.73 -2.28 -6.40
C GLU A 550 -4.92 -1.30 -6.29
N PHE A 551 -5.26 -0.92 -5.07
CA PHE A 551 -6.28 0.10 -4.81
C PHE A 551 -5.77 1.50 -5.10
N GLY A 552 -6.67 2.45 -5.37
CA GLY A 552 -6.31 3.84 -5.60
C GLY A 552 -7.39 4.64 -6.33
N TYR A 553 -6.98 5.75 -6.93
CA TYR A 553 -7.84 6.66 -7.71
C TYR A 553 -7.09 7.18 -8.92
N THR A 554 -7.80 7.83 -9.85
CA THR A 554 -7.14 8.59 -10.93
C THR A 554 -7.28 10.09 -10.74
N ARG A 555 -6.27 10.84 -11.17
CA ARG A 555 -6.25 12.30 -11.24
C ARG A 555 -6.14 12.71 -12.70
N LEU A 556 -7.13 13.46 -13.18
CA LEU A 556 -7.12 14.09 -14.50
C LEU A 556 -6.65 15.53 -14.36
N HIS A 557 -5.68 15.92 -15.17
CA HIS A 557 -5.25 17.31 -15.35
C HIS A 557 -5.14 17.62 -16.84
N ALA A 558 -5.87 18.62 -17.35
CA ALA A 558 -5.85 18.98 -18.76
C ALA A 558 -5.65 20.48 -18.99
N THR A 559 -4.86 20.84 -20.00
CA THR A 559 -4.76 22.19 -20.58
C THR A 559 -5.43 22.23 -21.96
N LYS A 560 -5.34 23.33 -22.73
CA LYS A 560 -5.87 23.35 -24.11
C LYS A 560 -5.11 22.44 -25.08
N GLU A 561 -3.87 22.10 -24.74
CA GLU A 561 -2.92 21.39 -25.57
C GLU A 561 -2.86 19.89 -25.24
N LYS A 562 -3.04 19.53 -23.96
CA LYS A 562 -2.77 18.18 -23.44
C LYS A 562 -3.68 17.82 -22.26
N LEU A 563 -4.16 16.59 -22.24
CA LEU A 563 -4.80 15.94 -21.09
C LEU A 563 -3.84 14.88 -20.55
N THR A 564 -3.54 14.93 -19.25
CA THR A 564 -2.80 13.89 -18.51
C THR A 564 -3.76 13.20 -17.56
N LEU A 565 -3.84 11.87 -17.63
CA LEU A 565 -4.51 11.02 -16.64
C LEU A 565 -3.46 10.23 -15.87
N THR A 566 -3.48 10.34 -14.55
CA THR A 566 -2.53 9.68 -13.63
C THR A 566 -3.29 8.73 -12.72
N TYR A 567 -2.88 7.47 -12.64
CA TYR A 567 -3.30 6.55 -11.57
C TYR A 567 -2.40 6.74 -10.34
N VAL A 568 -3.02 6.90 -9.17
CA VAL A 568 -2.35 7.06 -7.87
C VAL A 568 -2.71 5.88 -6.97
N GLY A 569 -1.70 5.20 -6.44
CA GLY A 569 -1.84 3.98 -5.63
C GLY A 569 -2.11 4.29 -4.16
N ASN A 570 -2.93 3.47 -3.50
CA ASN A 570 -3.25 3.66 -2.08
C ASN A 570 -2.11 3.27 -1.12
N HIS A 571 -1.19 2.40 -1.55
CA HIS A 571 -0.14 1.85 -0.70
C HIS A 571 1.01 2.84 -0.40
N ASP A 572 1.24 3.81 -1.28
CA ASP A 572 2.24 4.87 -1.12
C ASP A 572 1.66 6.30 -1.30
N GLY A 573 0.56 6.44 -2.04
CA GLY A 573 -0.01 7.72 -2.41
C GLY A 573 0.68 8.37 -3.62
N GLU A 574 1.45 7.60 -4.41
CA GLU A 574 2.26 8.10 -5.53
C GLU A 574 1.72 7.67 -6.91
N PRO A 575 2.17 8.29 -8.02
CA PRO A 575 1.80 7.91 -9.39
C PRO A 575 2.37 6.54 -9.83
N HIS A 576 1.51 5.66 -10.37
CA HIS A 576 1.91 4.32 -10.85
C HIS A 576 1.66 4.09 -12.35
N ASP A 577 0.77 4.87 -12.98
CA ASP A 577 0.58 4.88 -14.43
C ASP A 577 0.18 6.29 -14.89
N ILE A 578 0.65 6.70 -16.07
CA ILE A 578 0.42 8.02 -16.65
C ILE A 578 0.21 7.87 -18.16
N VAL A 579 -0.90 8.40 -18.66
CA VAL A 579 -1.15 8.59 -20.09
C VAL A 579 -1.36 10.06 -20.41
N GLU A 580 -0.72 10.54 -21.48
CA GLU A 580 -0.89 11.89 -21.98
C GLU A 580 -1.51 11.88 -23.38
N ILE A 581 -2.56 12.69 -23.59
CA ILE A 581 -3.30 12.78 -24.85
C ILE A 581 -3.31 14.23 -25.30
N LEU A 582 -2.74 14.51 -26.47
CA LEU A 582 -2.72 15.85 -27.05
C LEU A 582 -4.08 16.22 -27.66
N SER A 583 -4.35 17.51 -27.79
CA SER A 583 -5.54 18.03 -28.48
C SER A 583 -5.59 17.70 -29.98
N SER A 584 -4.46 17.28 -30.54
CA SER A 584 -4.30 16.66 -31.88
C SER A 584 -4.71 15.18 -31.93
N HIS A 585 -5.18 14.62 -30.80
CA HIS A 585 -5.48 13.20 -30.56
C HIS A 585 -4.28 12.24 -30.59
N GLN A 586 -3.06 12.76 -30.57
CA GLN A 586 -1.86 11.95 -30.36
C GLN A 586 -1.77 11.47 -28.92
N VAL A 587 -1.22 10.28 -28.70
CA VAL A 587 -1.07 9.70 -27.35
C VAL A 587 0.40 9.44 -27.06
N HIS A 588 0.83 9.88 -25.88
CA HIS A 588 2.18 9.72 -25.34
C HIS A 588 2.09 9.00 -24.00
N ASP A 589 2.69 7.81 -23.93
CA ASP A 589 2.96 7.12 -22.68
C ASP A 589 4.26 7.63 -22.05
N SER A 590 4.36 7.64 -20.72
CA SER A 590 5.58 8.06 -20.02
C SER A 590 6.75 7.07 -20.14
N GLU A 591 6.52 5.87 -20.70
CA GLU A 591 7.58 4.93 -21.09
C GLU A 591 7.74 4.89 -22.61
N GLY A 592 8.91 5.32 -23.09
CA GLY A 592 9.17 5.46 -24.51
C GLY A 592 9.41 4.13 -25.23
N SER A 593 8.44 3.68 -26.03
CA SER A 593 8.73 2.84 -27.20
C SER A 593 7.85 3.19 -28.40
N SER A 594 8.45 3.85 -29.39
CA SER A 594 7.81 4.08 -30.69
C SER A 594 7.80 2.78 -31.50
N TYR A 595 6.65 2.12 -31.63
CA TYR A 595 6.49 0.91 -32.43
C TYR A 595 6.59 1.20 -33.94
N SER A 596 7.81 1.22 -34.46
CA SER A 596 8.11 1.25 -35.90
C SER A 596 8.17 -0.17 -36.45
N TYR A 597 7.08 -0.61 -37.08
CA TYR A 597 7.04 -1.90 -37.80
C TYR A 597 7.80 -1.79 -39.13
N SER A 598 8.92 -2.49 -39.27
CA SER A 598 9.59 -2.66 -40.58
C SER A 598 10.12 -4.07 -40.77
N LYS A 599 9.75 -4.70 -41.88
CA LYS A 599 10.18 -6.04 -42.27
C LYS A 599 11.55 -6.01 -42.95
N SER A 600 12.38 -6.98 -42.56
CA SER A 600 13.35 -7.71 -43.41
C SER A 600 14.40 -6.93 -44.22
N LEU A 601 15.69 -7.07 -43.88
CA LEU A 601 16.64 -7.98 -44.57
C LEU A 601 18.05 -7.96 -43.93
N LEU A 602 18.76 -9.08 -44.04
CA LEU A 602 20.20 -9.30 -43.77
C LEU A 602 20.83 -9.87 -45.06
N PRO A 603 22.17 -10.04 -45.24
CA PRO A 603 23.33 -9.55 -44.45
C PRO A 603 24.60 -9.12 -45.29
N ARG A 604 25.71 -8.80 -44.58
CA ARG A 604 27.16 -9.09 -44.86
C ARG A 604 28.16 -7.96 -45.25
N LEU A 605 29.27 -7.96 -44.49
CA LEU A 605 30.70 -7.65 -44.81
C LEU A 605 31.05 -6.26 -45.39
N SER A 606 32.09 -5.51 -44.97
CA SER A 606 33.31 -5.80 -44.20
C SER A 606 34.18 -4.54 -44.01
N GLN A 607 35.15 -4.60 -43.09
CA GLN A 607 36.41 -3.82 -43.03
C GLN A 607 36.40 -2.27 -43.15
N ARG A 608 36.71 -1.57 -42.02
CA ARG A 608 37.95 -0.75 -41.82
C ARG A 608 37.85 0.20 -40.61
N VAL A 609 38.07 -0.29 -39.38
CA VAL A 609 38.46 0.55 -38.24
C VAL A 609 39.48 -0.21 -37.41
N ASN A 610 40.78 0.09 -37.57
CA ASN A 610 41.84 -0.63 -36.85
C ASN A 610 43.06 0.25 -36.52
N ILE A 611 42.83 1.56 -36.27
CA ILE A 611 43.89 2.56 -36.02
C ILE A 611 43.70 3.32 -34.70
N LEU A 612 42.50 3.32 -34.10
CA LEU A 612 42.19 4.11 -32.88
C LEU A 612 42.51 3.40 -31.55
N VAL A 613 42.66 2.07 -31.53
CA VAL A 613 42.81 1.30 -30.28
C VAL A 613 44.23 1.42 -29.67
N PHE A 614 45.25 1.67 -30.49
CA PHE A 614 46.65 1.70 -30.02
C PHE A 614 47.02 2.96 -29.21
N GLY A 615 46.24 4.05 -29.32
CA GLY A 615 46.52 5.30 -28.62
C GLY A 615 46.06 5.33 -27.16
N ALA A 616 44.97 4.62 -26.83
CA ALA A 616 44.36 4.66 -25.50
C ALA A 616 45.17 3.94 -24.42
N LEU A 617 45.85 2.85 -24.79
CA LEU A 617 46.57 1.98 -23.85
C LEU A 617 47.83 2.62 -23.23
N LEU A 618 48.43 3.61 -23.89
CA LEU A 618 49.64 4.26 -23.37
C LEU A 618 49.34 5.31 -22.27
N GLY A 619 48.15 5.92 -22.28
CA GLY A 619 47.76 6.94 -21.30
C GLY A 619 47.45 6.37 -19.91
N TYR A 620 46.92 5.15 -19.85
CA TYR A 620 46.46 4.53 -18.59
C TYR A 620 47.63 4.19 -17.64
N ALA A 621 48.76 3.75 -18.19
CA ALA A 621 49.93 3.32 -17.42
C ALA A 621 50.60 4.46 -16.62
N ILE A 622 50.41 5.72 -17.01
CA ILE A 622 51.07 6.88 -16.39
C ILE A 622 50.28 7.42 -15.19
N ALA A 623 48.94 7.32 -15.22
CA ALA A 623 48.07 7.85 -14.17
C ALA A 623 48.15 7.06 -12.85
N TYR A 624 48.39 5.75 -12.93
CA TYR A 624 48.30 4.84 -11.78
C TYR A 624 49.41 5.03 -10.72
N ILE A 625 50.57 5.55 -11.12
CA ILE A 625 51.76 5.68 -10.24
C ILE A 625 51.67 6.91 -9.31
N SER A 626 50.72 7.82 -9.52
CA SER A 626 50.75 9.16 -8.91
C SER A 626 50.11 9.29 -7.52
N HIS A 627 49.08 8.51 -7.17
CA HIS A 627 48.06 9.00 -6.22
C HIS A 627 47.86 8.19 -4.92
N ALA A 628 48.94 7.67 -4.34
CA ALA A 628 48.94 7.12 -2.99
C ALA A 628 49.82 7.93 -2.02
N LYS A 629 49.26 8.98 -1.37
CA LYS A 629 49.72 9.48 -0.04
C LYS A 629 48.84 10.57 0.60
N ARG A 630 48.50 10.32 1.88
CA ARG A 630 48.18 11.24 3.01
C ARG A 630 46.74 11.75 3.25
N LYS A 631 46.12 11.18 4.30
CA LYS A 631 45.30 11.87 5.33
C LYS A 631 46.17 12.96 6.06
N ASP A 632 45.68 13.93 6.85
CA ASP A 632 44.71 13.79 7.95
C ASP A 632 44.31 15.13 8.69
N THR A 633 43.20 15.06 9.45
CA THR A 633 42.75 15.79 10.68
C THR A 633 42.75 17.34 10.88
N SER A 634 41.56 17.89 11.25
CA SER A 634 41.18 18.42 12.61
C SER A 634 39.89 19.30 12.57
N LYS A 635 38.74 18.88 13.13
CA LYS A 635 38.22 18.96 14.53
C LYS A 635 37.71 20.34 15.03
N MET A 636 36.40 20.46 15.27
CA MET A 636 35.82 21.19 16.43
C MET A 636 34.34 20.81 16.72
N SER A 637 33.88 21.07 17.94
CA SER A 637 32.67 20.51 18.59
C SER A 637 32.38 21.23 19.93
N TRP A 638 31.28 21.13 20.70
CA TRP A 638 30.00 20.38 20.73
C TRP A 638 29.08 21.12 21.74
N THR A 639 27.73 21.14 21.62
CA THR A 639 26.84 21.06 22.83
C THR A 639 25.35 20.77 22.55
N LEU A 640 24.71 20.13 23.53
CA LEU A 640 23.36 19.54 23.54
C LEU A 640 22.58 20.05 24.77
N LEU A 641 21.25 19.89 24.82
CA LEU A 641 20.34 19.83 26.00
C LEU A 641 18.87 19.86 25.46
N LYS A 642 17.88 19.09 25.94
CA LYS A 642 17.82 17.96 26.90
C LYS A 642 16.47 17.23 26.75
N LYS A 643 16.42 15.91 26.92
CA LYS A 643 15.20 15.19 27.38
C LYS A 643 15.55 13.82 27.99
N GLU A 644 15.62 13.79 29.31
CA GLU A 644 15.38 12.61 30.15
C GLU A 644 13.84 12.51 30.35
N GLU A 645 13.19 11.38 30.64
CA GLU A 645 13.67 10.02 30.93
C GLU A 645 12.60 8.95 30.55
N VAL A 646 12.93 7.66 30.65
CA VAL A 646 12.22 6.52 30.03
C VAL A 646 11.75 5.48 31.07
N GLY A 647 10.66 4.75 30.78
CA GLY A 647 10.35 3.44 31.38
C GLY A 647 8.91 2.96 31.09
N GLY A 648 8.65 1.71 30.69
CA GLY A 648 9.57 0.63 30.30
C GLY A 648 8.84 -0.66 29.86
N ASP A 649 9.26 -1.18 28.69
CA ASP A 649 9.58 -2.59 28.35
C ASP A 649 8.52 -3.75 28.29
N MET A 650 8.69 -4.60 27.24
CA MET A 650 8.32 -6.03 27.07
C MET A 650 6.95 -6.53 26.43
N GLY A 651 6.82 -6.62 25.07
CA GLY A 651 6.54 -7.93 24.37
C GLY A 651 5.45 -8.20 23.30
N GLY A 652 5.73 -8.74 22.08
CA GLY A 652 7.00 -8.96 21.31
C GLY A 652 6.94 -9.95 20.08
N TRP A 653 8.10 -10.24 19.44
CA TRP A 653 8.46 -11.00 18.20
C TRP A 653 8.27 -10.37 16.79
N SER A 654 9.35 -10.42 16.00
CA SER A 654 9.45 -10.89 14.59
C SER A 654 10.92 -11.19 14.28
N ALA A 655 11.26 -11.78 13.12
CA ALA A 655 12.65 -11.94 12.67
C ALA A 655 12.74 -12.03 11.14
N THR A 656 12.80 -10.88 10.46
CA THR A 656 12.87 -10.82 8.99
C THR A 656 14.08 -10.01 8.53
N GLN A 657 14.80 -10.50 7.52
CA GLN A 657 15.73 -9.68 6.73
C GLN A 657 14.97 -8.78 5.79
N SER A 658 15.37 -7.51 5.69
CA SER A 658 14.75 -6.60 4.73
C SER A 658 15.66 -5.48 4.25
N PHE A 659 15.15 -4.77 3.25
CA PHE A 659 15.96 -3.99 2.33
C PHE A 659 15.31 -2.67 1.91
N VAL A 660 16.12 -1.68 1.51
CA VAL A 660 15.69 -0.36 1.04
C VAL A 660 16.66 0.12 -0.07
N SER A 661 16.28 0.22 -1.35
CA SER A 661 17.11 0.82 -2.44
C SER A 661 16.69 2.21 -2.93
N ARG A 662 17.66 3.03 -3.33
CA ARG A 662 17.41 4.26 -4.11
C ARG A 662 18.36 4.36 -5.29
N ASN A 663 17.81 4.55 -6.48
CA ASN A 663 18.56 4.59 -7.73
C ASN A 663 18.93 6.05 -8.06
N TRP A 664 20.22 6.39 -8.07
CA TRP A 664 20.71 7.75 -8.37
C TRP A 664 21.39 7.79 -9.74
N GLY A 665 20.60 7.48 -10.78
CA GLY A 665 21.09 7.35 -12.16
C GLY A 665 21.58 5.94 -12.50
N LEU A 666 21.81 5.69 -13.79
CA LEU A 666 22.04 4.34 -14.34
C LEU A 666 23.39 3.69 -13.95
N ASP A 667 24.27 4.40 -13.26
CA ASP A 667 25.64 3.97 -12.94
C ASP A 667 25.89 3.71 -11.44
N GLU A 668 24.92 3.98 -10.54
CA GLU A 668 25.07 3.78 -9.08
C GLU A 668 23.81 3.19 -8.39
N THR A 669 24.01 2.07 -7.68
CA THR A 669 23.03 1.40 -6.82
C THR A 669 23.29 1.74 -5.35
N THR A 670 22.35 2.43 -4.68
CA THR A 670 22.37 2.57 -3.21
C THR A 670 21.31 1.68 -2.56
N ALA A 671 21.68 1.11 -1.42
CA ALA A 671 21.08 -0.06 -0.80
C ALA A 671 21.23 0.01 0.73
N PHE A 672 20.20 -0.29 1.51
CA PHE A 672 20.29 -0.46 2.96
C PHE A 672 19.73 -1.83 3.34
N LEU A 673 20.53 -2.66 4.03
CA LEU A 673 20.21 -4.05 4.35
C LEU A 673 20.29 -4.28 5.86
N PHE A 674 19.32 -5.01 6.41
CA PHE A 674 19.23 -5.29 7.84
C PHE A 674 18.53 -6.65 8.06
N GLY A 675 18.85 -7.33 9.16
CA GLY A 675 18.37 -8.67 9.49
C GLY A 675 17.82 -8.81 10.89
N ASP A 676 16.80 -9.64 11.04
CA ASP A 676 16.15 -9.99 12.30
C ASP A 676 15.62 -8.76 13.08
N MET A 677 14.74 -8.00 12.41
CA MET A 677 13.89 -7.01 13.08
C MET A 677 12.85 -7.72 13.96
N GLY A 678 12.76 -7.35 15.24
CA GLY A 678 11.76 -7.86 16.18
C GLY A 678 11.28 -6.81 17.17
N THR A 679 10.23 -7.15 17.93
CA THR A 679 9.75 -6.41 19.11
C THR A 679 10.09 -7.22 20.38
N SER A 680 10.60 -6.60 21.45
CA SER A 680 11.20 -7.32 22.60
C SER A 680 10.16 -7.89 23.56
N ALA A 681 10.13 -9.22 23.82
CA ALA A 681 9.14 -9.90 24.68
C ALA A 681 9.67 -10.65 25.89
N PRO A 682 8.91 -10.68 27.01
CA PRO A 682 9.20 -11.60 28.10
C PRO A 682 8.74 -13.00 27.66
N TYR A 683 9.74 -13.83 27.32
CA TYR A 683 9.69 -15.21 26.82
C TYR A 683 8.73 -16.22 27.53
N LYS A 684 8.04 -15.83 28.62
CA LYS A 684 7.16 -16.73 29.41
C LYS A 684 5.77 -16.98 28.84
N THR A 685 5.28 -16.18 27.89
CA THR A 685 3.91 -16.32 27.36
C THR A 685 3.79 -17.44 26.31
N PHE A 686 4.90 -17.85 25.69
CA PHE A 686 4.91 -18.74 24.51
C PHE A 686 4.51 -20.20 24.81
N LEU A 687 4.59 -20.66 26.07
CA LEU A 687 4.19 -22.02 26.47
C LEU A 687 2.72 -22.12 26.94
N ARG A 688 1.92 -21.04 26.85
CA ARG A 688 0.52 -21.05 27.29
C ARG A 688 -0.51 -20.68 26.22
N MET A 689 -0.10 -20.55 24.97
CA MET A 689 -1.02 -20.57 23.84
C MET A 689 -1.10 -21.98 23.26
N GLN A 690 -2.08 -22.75 23.72
CA GLN A 690 -2.57 -23.92 22.98
C GLN A 690 -4.07 -23.82 22.61
N ASP A 691 -4.80 -22.79 23.10
CA ASP A 691 -6.22 -22.57 22.78
C ASP A 691 -6.58 -21.17 22.23
N GLU A 692 -5.68 -20.18 22.23
CA GLU A 692 -5.92 -18.87 21.59
C GLU A 692 -4.75 -18.45 20.70
N SER A 693 -5.02 -18.08 19.44
CA SER A 693 -3.95 -17.82 18.46
C SER A 693 -4.24 -16.73 17.40
N LYS A 694 -5.34 -15.96 17.51
CA LYS A 694 -5.77 -15.03 16.43
C LYS A 694 -5.74 -13.54 16.80
N SER A 695 -5.82 -13.18 18.08
CA SER A 695 -5.81 -11.79 18.55
C SER A 695 -4.40 -11.20 18.59
N THR A 696 -3.47 -11.88 19.26
CA THR A 696 -2.09 -11.41 19.47
C THR A 696 -1.32 -11.18 18.16
N MET A 697 -1.46 -12.08 17.19
CA MET A 697 -0.76 -12.03 15.91
C MET A 697 -1.24 -10.86 15.01
N LYS A 698 -2.51 -10.45 15.13
CA LYS A 698 -3.02 -9.23 14.47
C LYS A 698 -2.48 -7.93 15.07
N TRP A 699 -2.12 -7.95 16.36
CA TRP A 699 -1.58 -6.79 17.07
C TRP A 699 -0.11 -6.57 16.67
N ILE A 700 0.72 -7.61 16.79
CA ILE A 700 2.16 -7.58 16.47
C ILE A 700 2.42 -7.17 15.00
N LEU A 701 1.67 -7.75 14.04
CA LEU A 701 1.82 -7.42 12.61
C LEU A 701 1.35 -5.99 12.27
N ARG A 702 0.55 -5.35 13.11
CA ARG A 702 0.11 -3.96 12.91
C ARG A 702 1.22 -2.98 13.30
N ASP A 703 1.94 -3.25 14.38
CA ASP A 703 3.05 -2.42 14.85
C ASP A 703 4.26 -2.49 13.90
N ILE A 704 4.61 -3.68 13.39
CA ILE A 704 5.72 -3.83 12.43
C ILE A 704 5.45 -3.05 11.13
N ASN A 705 4.23 -3.14 10.58
CA ASN A 705 3.87 -2.38 9.39
C ASN A 705 3.94 -0.86 9.64
N ALA A 706 3.46 -0.38 10.79
CA ALA A 706 3.56 1.04 11.15
C ALA A 706 5.01 1.52 11.36
N LEU A 707 5.92 0.65 11.79
CA LEU A 707 7.35 0.95 11.93
C LEU A 707 8.07 1.04 10.57
N ILE A 708 7.73 0.20 9.60
CA ILE A 708 8.40 0.16 8.28
C ILE A 708 7.73 1.06 7.23
N GLU A 709 6.42 1.36 7.35
CA GLU A 709 5.63 2.19 6.42
C GLU A 709 6.35 3.51 6.04
N PRO A 710 6.94 4.29 6.96
CA PRO A 710 7.60 5.56 6.61
C PRO A 710 8.81 5.44 5.67
N VAL A 711 9.36 4.23 5.52
CA VAL A 711 10.54 3.89 4.71
C VAL A 711 10.15 3.07 3.48
N ALA A 712 9.37 2.00 3.68
CA ALA A 712 8.89 1.11 2.60
C ALA A 712 7.96 1.83 1.60
N SER A 713 7.21 2.87 2.04
CA SER A 713 6.41 3.72 1.14
C SER A 713 7.22 4.60 0.19
N LYS A 714 8.55 4.70 0.34
CA LYS A 714 9.40 5.62 -0.44
C LYS A 714 10.45 4.91 -1.28
N VAL A 715 10.59 3.60 -1.10
CA VAL A 715 11.73 2.81 -1.53
C VAL A 715 11.33 1.31 -1.59
N PRO A 716 11.66 0.58 -2.68
CA PRO A 716 11.42 -0.86 -2.77
C PRO A 716 11.94 -1.66 -1.58
N TYR A 717 11.03 -2.40 -0.96
CA TYR A 717 11.26 -3.15 0.27
C TYR A 717 11.21 -4.65 0.01
N HIS A 718 12.37 -5.29 -0.02
CA HIS A 718 12.50 -6.72 -0.30
C HIS A 718 12.76 -7.52 0.98
N VAL A 719 12.26 -8.76 1.05
CA VAL A 719 12.37 -9.63 2.24
C VAL A 719 12.80 -11.05 1.90
N CYS A 720 13.41 -11.73 2.87
CA CYS A 720 13.64 -13.18 2.88
C CYS A 720 12.78 -13.84 3.96
N ILE A 721 12.30 -15.06 3.71
CA ILE A 721 11.53 -15.84 4.69
C ILE A 721 12.46 -16.48 5.73
N GLY A 722 12.12 -16.36 7.01
CA GLY A 722 12.87 -16.94 8.11
C GLY A 722 12.23 -18.18 8.73
N ASN A 723 12.92 -18.74 9.74
CA ASN A 723 12.43 -19.90 10.49
C ASN A 723 11.20 -19.57 11.36
N HIS A 724 11.03 -18.31 11.76
CA HIS A 724 9.90 -17.82 12.55
C HIS A 724 8.63 -17.63 11.72
N GLU A 725 8.74 -17.57 10.40
CA GLU A 725 7.58 -17.56 9.50
C GLU A 725 7.29 -18.97 8.99
N TYR A 726 8.31 -19.76 8.64
CA TYR A 726 8.12 -21.02 7.90
C TYR A 726 8.03 -22.29 8.75
N ASN A 727 8.84 -22.45 9.81
CA ASN A 727 9.15 -23.78 10.31
C ASN A 727 8.08 -24.36 11.24
N TRP A 728 7.56 -25.54 10.88
CA TRP A 728 6.66 -26.31 11.72
C TRP A 728 6.92 -27.84 11.62
N PRO A 729 6.96 -28.60 12.74
CA PRO A 729 7.42 -30.00 12.70
C PRO A 729 6.45 -30.94 11.96
N LEU A 730 5.17 -30.54 11.84
CA LEU A 730 4.12 -31.31 11.16
C LEU A 730 3.87 -30.85 9.73
N GLN A 731 4.61 -29.85 9.22
CA GLN A 731 4.43 -29.34 7.85
C GLN A 731 4.68 -30.47 6.83
N PRO A 732 3.72 -30.81 5.92
CA PRO A 732 3.84 -32.01 5.09
C PRO A 732 4.93 -31.98 4.02
N TRP A 733 5.46 -30.79 3.72
CA TRP A 733 6.38 -30.50 2.60
C TRP A 733 7.74 -29.98 3.08
N ARG A 734 7.99 -30.04 4.40
CA ARG A 734 9.33 -29.80 4.94
C ARG A 734 10.32 -30.76 4.26
N PRO A 735 11.54 -30.33 3.95
CA PRO A 735 12.55 -31.25 3.42
C PRO A 735 12.73 -32.44 4.37
N GLU A 736 12.89 -33.66 3.84
CA GLU A 736 13.07 -34.88 4.67
C GLU A 736 14.18 -34.69 5.71
N TRP A 737 15.25 -34.03 5.27
CA TRP A 737 16.44 -33.73 6.07
C TRP A 737 16.23 -32.70 7.18
N ALA A 738 15.08 -32.02 7.21
CA ALA A 738 14.74 -30.96 8.17
C ALA A 738 14.19 -31.50 9.50
N GLN A 739 13.94 -32.81 9.60
CA GLN A 739 13.36 -33.46 10.78
C GLN A 739 14.16 -33.22 12.09
N ALA A 740 15.46 -32.93 12.01
CA ALA A 740 16.29 -32.60 13.17
C ALA A 740 16.41 -31.08 13.46
N SER A 741 16.19 -30.23 12.46
CA SER A 741 16.47 -28.78 12.54
C SER A 741 15.20 -27.92 12.64
N TYR A 742 14.05 -28.39 12.18
CA TYR A 742 12.78 -27.67 12.35
C TYR A 742 12.28 -27.74 13.79
N GLY A 743 11.81 -26.60 14.29
CA GLY A 743 11.11 -26.50 15.56
C GLY A 743 9.67 -26.05 15.42
N THR A 744 9.10 -25.70 16.56
CA THR A 744 7.82 -24.98 16.66
C THR A 744 8.00 -23.47 16.52
N ASP A 745 9.21 -23.02 16.15
CA ASP A 745 9.65 -21.63 16.07
C ASP A 745 8.68 -20.76 15.25
N GLY A 746 8.08 -21.32 14.19
CA GLY A 746 7.13 -20.62 13.32
C GLY A 746 5.65 -20.70 13.73
N GLY A 747 5.32 -21.11 14.96
CA GLY A 747 3.97 -21.02 15.54
C GLY A 747 2.83 -21.79 14.85
N GLY A 748 3.11 -22.46 13.73
CA GLY A 748 2.11 -23.08 12.84
C GLY A 748 1.78 -22.23 11.60
N GLU A 749 2.42 -21.07 11.42
CA GLU A 749 2.18 -20.13 10.31
C GLU A 749 2.52 -20.70 8.92
N CYS A 750 3.50 -21.61 8.84
CA CYS A 750 3.92 -22.29 7.61
C CYS A 750 4.28 -21.33 6.44
N GLY A 751 4.67 -20.10 6.74
CA GLY A 751 5.00 -19.02 5.79
C GLY A 751 3.79 -18.32 5.17
N VAL A 752 2.57 -18.60 5.65
CA VAL A 752 1.33 -18.02 5.09
C VAL A 752 1.28 -16.50 5.29
N PRO A 753 1.53 -15.92 6.48
CA PRO A 753 1.49 -14.46 6.65
C PRO A 753 2.55 -13.76 5.82
N TYR A 754 3.79 -14.28 5.80
CA TYR A 754 4.86 -13.82 4.91
C TYR A 754 4.40 -13.77 3.43
N SER A 755 3.86 -14.87 2.92
CA SER A 755 3.48 -15.02 1.51
C SER A 755 2.25 -14.21 1.08
N LEU A 756 1.48 -13.71 2.05
CA LEU A 756 0.29 -12.88 1.83
C LEU A 756 0.57 -11.39 2.06
N LYS A 757 1.59 -11.05 2.86
CA LYS A 757 1.98 -9.66 3.14
C LYS A 757 3.12 -9.15 2.27
N PHE A 758 4.02 -10.03 1.85
CA PHE A 758 5.20 -9.66 1.06
C PHE A 758 5.15 -10.29 -0.33
N ASN A 759 4.82 -9.47 -1.34
CA ASN A 759 4.78 -9.89 -2.73
C ASN A 759 6.12 -9.59 -3.43
N MET A 760 7.01 -10.59 -3.49
CA MET A 760 8.34 -10.49 -4.10
C MET A 760 8.33 -11.12 -5.51
N PRO A 761 9.29 -10.83 -6.42
CA PRO A 761 9.24 -11.28 -7.83
C PRO A 761 9.46 -12.79 -8.05
N GLY A 762 9.26 -13.63 -7.03
CA GLY A 762 9.48 -15.07 -7.07
C GLY A 762 8.25 -15.89 -7.39
N ASN A 763 8.28 -16.64 -8.49
CA ASN A 763 7.21 -17.58 -8.83
C ASN A 763 7.32 -18.93 -8.07
N SER A 764 8.23 -19.03 -7.09
CA SER A 764 8.37 -20.20 -6.22
C SER A 764 7.12 -20.36 -5.35
N ALA A 765 6.56 -21.57 -5.30
CA ALA A 765 5.33 -21.87 -4.57
C ALA A 765 5.35 -23.30 -3.99
N VAL A 766 5.31 -23.44 -2.66
CA VAL A 766 5.24 -24.73 -1.96
C VAL A 766 3.89 -24.81 -1.24
N PRO A 767 3.08 -25.88 -1.42
CA PRO A 767 1.81 -26.01 -0.70
C PRO A 767 2.00 -25.94 0.83
N THR A 768 1.02 -25.47 1.57
CA THR A 768 1.08 -25.46 3.05
C THR A 768 0.63 -26.80 3.66
N GLY A 769 -0.17 -27.58 2.92
CA GLY A 769 -0.80 -28.81 3.42
C GLY A 769 -2.02 -28.55 4.30
N THR A 770 -2.47 -27.29 4.33
CA THR A 770 -3.72 -26.86 4.94
C THR A 770 -4.64 -26.32 3.85
N HIS A 771 -5.76 -25.70 4.23
CA HIS A 771 -6.62 -24.95 3.30
C HIS A 771 -6.06 -23.56 2.93
N ALA A 772 -4.95 -23.13 3.53
CA ALA A 772 -4.30 -21.86 3.21
C ALA A 772 -3.54 -21.92 1.87
N PRO A 773 -3.42 -20.80 1.12
CA PRO A 773 -2.64 -20.72 -0.12
C PRO A 773 -1.21 -21.26 0.04
N ALA A 774 -0.62 -21.73 -1.06
CA ALA A 774 0.79 -22.12 -1.07
C ALA A 774 1.69 -20.98 -0.57
N THR A 775 2.72 -21.34 0.18
CA THR A 775 3.79 -20.44 0.58
C THR A 775 4.56 -20.05 -0.67
N ARG A 776 4.61 -18.75 -0.98
CA ARG A 776 5.18 -18.20 -2.20
C ARG A 776 6.41 -17.35 -1.89
N ASN A 777 7.08 -16.86 -2.92
CA ASN A 777 8.12 -15.84 -2.78
C ASN A 777 9.31 -16.32 -1.93
N LEU A 778 9.58 -17.63 -2.01
CA LEU A 778 10.58 -18.35 -1.21
C LEU A 778 12.00 -18.10 -1.74
N TYR A 779 12.13 -17.99 -3.06
CA TYR A 779 13.37 -17.68 -3.76
C TYR A 779 13.08 -16.96 -5.08
N TYR A 780 13.92 -15.98 -5.40
CA TYR A 780 13.75 -15.03 -6.52
C TYR A 780 15.02 -14.23 -6.78
N SER A 781 15.08 -13.54 -7.92
CA SER A 781 16.21 -12.66 -8.27
C SER A 781 15.73 -11.40 -9.00
N PHE A 782 16.56 -10.35 -9.00
CA PHE A 782 16.31 -9.10 -9.72
C PHE A 782 17.56 -8.22 -9.82
N ASP A 783 17.64 -7.40 -10.86
CA ASP A 783 18.69 -6.40 -11.03
C ASP A 783 18.25 -5.04 -10.44
N VAL A 784 19.14 -4.36 -9.71
CA VAL A 784 19.01 -2.94 -9.38
C VAL A 784 20.31 -2.23 -9.72
N GLY A 785 20.28 -1.41 -10.78
CA GLY A 785 21.44 -0.70 -11.29
C GLY A 785 22.56 -1.66 -11.71
N VAL A 786 23.66 -1.67 -10.96
CA VAL A 786 24.88 -2.46 -11.23
C VAL A 786 24.99 -3.74 -10.39
N VAL A 787 23.94 -4.09 -9.66
CA VAL A 787 23.91 -5.23 -8.74
C VAL A 787 22.74 -6.16 -9.08
N HIS A 788 23.04 -7.45 -9.24
CA HIS A 788 22.05 -8.52 -9.34
C HIS A 788 21.86 -9.16 -7.96
N PHE A 789 20.64 -9.16 -7.44
CA PHE A 789 20.28 -9.74 -6.16
C PHE A 789 19.57 -11.07 -6.34
N VAL A 790 19.92 -12.07 -5.53
CA VAL A 790 19.30 -13.40 -5.50
C VAL A 790 18.89 -13.72 -4.06
N TYR A 791 17.60 -13.83 -3.80
CA TYR A 791 17.03 -14.25 -2.52
C TYR A 791 16.75 -15.74 -2.55
N ILE A 792 17.12 -16.44 -1.47
CA ILE A 792 16.97 -17.88 -1.30
C ILE A 792 16.34 -18.22 0.06
N SER A 793 15.48 -19.23 0.10
CA SER A 793 14.91 -19.75 1.34
C SER A 793 15.77 -20.90 1.86
N THR A 794 16.50 -20.63 2.94
CA THR A 794 17.27 -21.62 3.70
C THR A 794 16.39 -22.64 4.41
N GLU A 795 15.10 -22.33 4.58
CA GLU A 795 14.15 -23.23 5.22
C GLU A 795 13.66 -24.32 4.25
N THR A 796 13.63 -24.04 2.94
CA THR A 796 13.09 -24.97 1.92
C THR A 796 14.18 -25.80 1.23
N ASN A 797 13.80 -26.77 0.40
CA ASN A 797 14.76 -27.70 -0.19
C ASN A 797 15.64 -26.99 -1.25
N PHE A 798 16.93 -26.82 -0.95
CA PHE A 798 17.95 -26.23 -1.83
C PHE A 798 19.01 -27.23 -2.31
N LEU A 799 18.85 -28.53 -2.06
CA LEU A 799 19.86 -29.54 -2.45
C LEU A 799 19.95 -29.67 -3.98
N THR A 800 21.09 -30.14 -4.49
CA THR A 800 21.33 -30.32 -5.93
C THR A 800 20.22 -31.12 -6.61
N GLY A 801 19.63 -30.55 -7.66
CA GLY A 801 18.51 -31.14 -8.39
C GLY A 801 17.12 -30.71 -7.91
N SER A 802 17.00 -30.04 -6.75
CA SER A 802 15.76 -29.37 -6.34
C SER A 802 15.41 -28.18 -7.25
N GLU A 803 14.16 -27.76 -7.23
CA GLU A 803 13.69 -26.60 -8.01
C GLU A 803 14.41 -25.31 -7.64
N GLN A 804 14.59 -25.06 -6.33
CA GLN A 804 15.37 -23.91 -5.83
C GLN A 804 16.82 -23.97 -6.29
N TYR A 805 17.48 -25.13 -6.21
CA TYR A 805 18.85 -25.27 -6.68
C TYR A 805 18.99 -25.01 -8.18
N ASN A 806 18.05 -25.55 -8.98
CA ASN A 806 18.06 -25.39 -10.43
C ASN A 806 17.73 -23.94 -10.82
N PHE A 807 16.86 -23.26 -10.08
CA PHE A 807 16.62 -21.82 -10.20
C PHE A 807 17.91 -21.03 -9.95
N ILE A 808 18.51 -21.15 -8.75
CA ILE A 808 19.75 -20.43 -8.39
C ILE A 808 20.85 -20.72 -9.41
N LYS A 809 20.93 -21.94 -9.93
CA LYS A 809 21.92 -22.31 -10.94
C LYS A 809 21.69 -21.59 -12.26
N LEU A 810 20.49 -21.67 -12.83
CA LEU A 810 20.19 -21.07 -14.13
C LEU A 810 20.26 -19.55 -14.07
N ASP A 811 19.79 -18.97 -12.96
CA ASP A 811 19.83 -17.55 -12.66
C ASP A 811 21.28 -17.03 -12.62
N LEU A 812 22.12 -17.60 -11.73
CA LEU A 812 23.54 -17.24 -11.62
C LEU A 812 24.35 -17.49 -12.89
N GLU A 813 24.05 -18.56 -13.65
CA GLU A 813 24.68 -18.85 -14.94
C GLU A 813 24.20 -17.92 -16.08
N SER A 814 23.12 -17.14 -15.87
CA SER A 814 22.55 -16.20 -16.85
C SER A 814 22.94 -14.73 -16.64
N VAL A 815 23.57 -14.37 -15.51
CA VAL A 815 23.86 -12.98 -15.16
C VAL A 815 24.83 -12.32 -16.15
N ASP A 816 24.37 -11.24 -16.78
CA ASP A 816 25.17 -10.40 -17.65
C ASP A 816 26.06 -9.45 -16.83
N ARG A 817 27.28 -9.90 -16.54
CA ARG A 817 28.25 -9.16 -15.70
C ARG A 817 28.71 -7.82 -16.27
N GLU A 818 28.46 -7.51 -17.55
CA GLU A 818 28.70 -6.16 -18.12
C GLU A 818 27.60 -5.16 -17.72
N LYS A 819 26.42 -5.66 -17.34
CA LYS A 819 25.33 -4.87 -16.74
C LYS A 819 25.43 -4.87 -15.22
N THR A 820 25.45 -6.05 -14.62
CA THR A 820 25.48 -6.28 -13.18
C THR A 820 26.77 -6.98 -12.76
N PRO A 821 27.91 -6.26 -12.69
CA PRO A 821 29.19 -6.86 -12.31
C PRO A 821 29.15 -7.52 -10.93
N PHE A 822 28.33 -7.00 -10.01
CA PHE A 822 28.16 -7.54 -8.67
C PHE A 822 26.94 -8.45 -8.59
N VAL A 823 27.11 -9.61 -7.97
CA VAL A 823 26.02 -10.53 -7.63
C VAL A 823 25.99 -10.74 -6.13
N ILE A 824 24.81 -10.61 -5.54
CA ILE A 824 24.59 -10.73 -4.10
C ILE A 824 23.54 -11.80 -3.84
N VAL A 825 23.89 -12.84 -3.08
CA VAL A 825 22.97 -13.88 -2.63
C VAL A 825 22.54 -13.60 -1.20
N GLN A 826 21.28 -13.85 -0.85
CA GLN A 826 20.73 -13.54 0.47
C GLN A 826 19.83 -14.68 0.95
N GLY A 827 20.01 -15.12 2.20
CA GLY A 827 19.21 -16.17 2.82
C GLY A 827 19.12 -15.99 4.34
N HIS A 828 18.16 -16.65 4.99
CA HIS A 828 17.97 -16.46 6.43
C HIS A 828 19.07 -17.13 7.27
N ARG A 829 19.15 -18.46 7.29
CA ARG A 829 20.14 -19.18 8.10
C ARG A 829 21.55 -19.09 7.51
N PRO A 830 22.59 -18.73 8.27
CA PRO A 830 23.92 -18.48 7.73
C PRO A 830 24.62 -19.75 7.28
N MET A 831 25.10 -19.77 6.03
CA MET A 831 26.05 -20.79 5.55
C MET A 831 27.31 -20.81 6.42
N TYR A 832 27.77 -19.63 6.83
CA TYR A 832 28.91 -19.43 7.71
C TYR A 832 28.56 -18.47 8.84
N THR A 833 28.74 -18.96 10.07
CA THR A 833 28.65 -18.18 11.30
C THR A 833 29.66 -18.74 12.29
N THR A 834 30.12 -17.91 13.23
CA THR A 834 30.86 -18.37 14.40
C THR A 834 30.00 -18.50 15.65
N SER A 835 28.66 -18.48 15.53
CA SER A 835 27.71 -18.87 16.59
C SER A 835 27.64 -20.40 16.78
N ASN A 836 27.38 -20.84 18.01
CA ASN A 836 27.32 -22.27 18.37
C ASN A 836 25.95 -22.92 18.09
N GLU A 837 25.41 -22.76 16.88
CA GLU A 837 24.11 -23.33 16.50
C GLU A 837 24.24 -24.81 16.09
N LEU A 838 24.31 -25.70 17.08
CA LEU A 838 24.41 -27.17 16.89
C LEU A 838 23.20 -27.76 16.13
N ARG A 839 22.01 -27.17 16.30
CA ARG A 839 20.78 -27.57 15.60
C ARG A 839 20.87 -27.37 14.07
N ASP A 840 21.69 -26.41 13.68
CA ASP A 840 21.81 -25.87 12.33
C ASP A 840 23.04 -26.36 11.59
N GLU A 841 24.00 -26.94 12.30
CA GLU A 841 25.18 -27.57 11.71
C GLU A 841 24.83 -28.52 10.54
N PRO A 842 23.81 -29.41 10.62
CA PRO A 842 23.45 -30.27 9.48
C PRO A 842 22.91 -29.50 8.26
N LEU A 843 22.34 -28.31 8.47
CA LEU A 843 21.91 -27.43 7.39
C LEU A 843 23.11 -26.74 6.75
N ARG A 844 24.01 -26.18 7.57
CA ARG A 844 25.24 -25.50 7.14
C ARG A 844 26.11 -26.42 6.30
N VAL A 845 26.36 -27.65 6.74
CA VAL A 845 27.10 -28.66 5.97
C VAL A 845 26.45 -28.95 4.60
N ARG A 846 25.12 -28.95 4.50
CA ARG A 846 24.41 -29.12 3.22
C ARG A 846 24.51 -27.89 2.32
N MET A 847 24.43 -26.68 2.88
CA MET A 847 24.65 -25.45 2.12
C MET A 847 26.06 -25.38 1.54
N VAL A 848 27.08 -25.77 2.32
CA VAL A 848 28.46 -25.90 1.84
C VAL A 848 28.61 -26.99 0.78
N ASN A 849 28.03 -28.18 0.97
CA ASN A 849 28.17 -29.27 0.00
C ASN A 849 27.41 -29.03 -1.33
N HIS A 850 26.31 -28.29 -1.30
CA HIS A 850 25.45 -28.11 -2.48
C HIS A 850 25.52 -26.69 -3.07
N LEU A 851 25.26 -25.65 -2.27
CA LEU A 851 25.16 -24.28 -2.78
C LEU A 851 26.51 -23.61 -2.98
N GLU A 852 27.48 -23.77 -2.08
CA GLU A 852 28.80 -23.10 -2.20
C GLU A 852 29.50 -23.37 -3.55
N PRO A 853 29.60 -24.61 -4.08
CA PRO A 853 30.21 -24.86 -5.38
C PRO A 853 29.59 -24.04 -6.51
N LEU A 854 28.29 -23.75 -6.40
CA LEU A 854 27.55 -22.94 -7.36
C LEU A 854 27.80 -21.44 -7.17
N LEU A 855 27.89 -20.96 -5.93
CA LEU A 855 28.20 -19.56 -5.63
C LEU A 855 29.64 -19.21 -6.06
N VAL A 856 30.60 -20.10 -5.77
CA VAL A 856 32.01 -19.99 -6.15
C VAL A 856 32.17 -20.08 -7.67
N LYS A 857 31.60 -21.11 -8.33
CA LYS A 857 31.71 -21.27 -9.79
C LYS A 857 31.22 -20.03 -10.55
N ASN A 858 30.11 -19.44 -10.10
CA ASN A 858 29.51 -18.28 -10.74
C ASN A 858 30.01 -16.93 -10.19
N LYS A 859 31.05 -16.91 -9.34
CA LYS A 859 31.69 -15.69 -8.80
C LYS A 859 30.71 -14.75 -8.09
N VAL A 860 29.89 -15.28 -7.19
CA VAL A 860 29.02 -14.47 -6.33
C VAL A 860 29.89 -13.55 -5.47
N THR A 861 29.57 -12.25 -5.43
CA THR A 861 30.39 -11.23 -4.78
C THR A 861 30.20 -11.23 -3.25
N LEU A 862 28.94 -11.19 -2.82
CA LEU A 862 28.55 -11.14 -1.40
C LEU A 862 27.44 -12.15 -1.13
N ALA A 863 27.46 -12.71 0.07
CA ALA A 863 26.39 -13.56 0.58
C ALA A 863 25.93 -13.06 1.95
N PHE A 864 24.71 -12.53 2.05
CA PHE A 864 24.12 -12.01 3.30
C PHE A 864 23.26 -13.05 4.02
N TRP A 865 23.34 -13.04 5.35
CA TRP A 865 22.68 -14.00 6.24
C TRP A 865 22.08 -13.34 7.48
N GLY A 866 20.96 -13.86 7.98
CA GLY A 866 20.31 -13.46 9.24
C GLY A 866 20.44 -14.57 10.27
N HIS A 867 19.36 -14.83 11.02
CA HIS A 867 19.16 -15.89 12.02
C HIS A 867 20.07 -15.86 13.26
N VAL A 868 21.33 -15.43 13.11
CA VAL A 868 22.24 -15.12 14.21
C VAL A 868 22.20 -13.61 14.39
N HIS A 869 21.66 -13.16 15.52
CA HIS A 869 21.18 -11.78 15.71
C HIS A 869 22.31 -10.71 15.91
N ARG A 870 23.42 -10.84 15.19
CA ARG A 870 24.66 -10.07 15.32
C ARG A 870 25.22 -9.71 13.95
N TYR A 871 26.23 -8.83 13.93
CA TYR A 871 27.02 -8.58 12.73
C TYR A 871 28.27 -9.47 12.70
N GLU A 872 28.50 -10.21 11.61
CA GLU A 872 29.77 -10.90 11.34
C GLU A 872 30.20 -10.63 9.89
N ARG A 873 31.47 -10.31 9.65
CA ARG A 873 32.05 -10.32 8.30
C ARG A 873 33.21 -11.30 8.21
N PHE A 874 33.15 -12.18 7.22
CA PHE A 874 34.19 -13.16 6.95
C PHE A 874 35.17 -12.69 5.87
N CYS A 875 36.28 -13.42 5.72
CA CYS A 875 37.12 -13.38 4.53
C CYS A 875 36.36 -13.92 3.29
N PRO A 876 36.87 -13.75 2.06
CA PRO A 876 36.43 -14.56 0.92
C PRO A 876 36.70 -16.04 1.23
N MET A 877 35.67 -16.88 1.25
CA MET A 877 35.74 -18.25 1.78
C MET A 877 35.31 -19.32 0.78
N LYS A 878 35.92 -20.49 0.94
CA LYS A 878 35.53 -21.76 0.32
C LYS A 878 35.78 -22.89 1.30
N ASN A 879 34.74 -23.66 1.64
CA ASN A 879 34.79 -24.78 2.58
C ASN A 879 35.53 -24.43 3.89
N TYR A 880 35.05 -23.40 4.60
CA TYR A 880 35.62 -22.86 5.84
C TYR A 880 37.07 -22.33 5.78
N THR A 881 37.67 -22.26 4.58
CA THR A 881 39.05 -21.81 4.35
C THR A 881 39.03 -20.44 3.65
N CYS A 882 39.83 -19.48 4.12
CA CYS A 882 40.02 -18.21 3.41
C CYS A 882 40.82 -18.40 2.12
N ALA A 883 40.53 -17.62 1.08
CA ALA A 883 41.47 -17.46 -0.04
C ALA A 883 42.83 -16.94 0.45
N THR A 884 43.91 -17.62 0.07
CA THR A 884 45.28 -17.10 0.21
C THR A 884 45.58 -16.21 -0.97
N THR A 885 45.53 -14.90 -0.78
CA THR A 885 45.81 -13.88 -1.81
C THR A 885 47.19 -14.07 -2.45
N GLY A 886 47.24 -14.30 -3.76
CA GLY A 886 48.40 -14.12 -4.64
C GLY A 886 49.72 -14.84 -4.30
N VAL A 887 49.99 -15.98 -4.97
CA VAL A 887 51.38 -16.41 -5.29
C VAL A 887 51.55 -16.93 -6.72
N ASN A 888 50.55 -17.64 -7.29
CA ASN A 888 50.65 -18.27 -8.63
C ASN A 888 49.79 -17.62 -9.74
N GLY A 889 49.18 -16.46 -9.51
CA GLY A 889 48.55 -15.66 -10.57
C GLY A 889 47.15 -16.08 -11.01
N GLU A 890 46.50 -17.00 -10.28
CA GLU A 890 45.05 -17.23 -10.33
C GLU A 890 44.49 -16.96 -8.94
N ASP A 891 43.97 -15.76 -8.69
CA ASP A 891 43.16 -15.50 -7.51
C ASP A 891 41.77 -16.11 -7.76
N GLU A 892 41.32 -17.02 -6.89
CA GLU A 892 39.94 -17.53 -6.93
C GLU A 892 39.00 -16.41 -6.42
N ASP A 893 38.13 -15.90 -7.29
CA ASP A 893 37.08 -14.93 -6.94
C ASP A 893 36.01 -15.57 -6.05
N LEU A 894 36.29 -15.68 -4.74
CA LEU A 894 35.42 -16.33 -3.76
C LEU A 894 34.39 -15.36 -3.15
N PRO A 895 33.17 -15.84 -2.79
CA PRO A 895 32.18 -15.01 -2.12
C PRO A 895 32.62 -14.55 -0.73
N VAL A 896 32.34 -13.29 -0.41
CA VAL A 896 32.45 -12.77 0.96
C VAL A 896 31.13 -12.99 1.69
N HIS A 897 31.15 -13.70 2.81
CA HIS A 897 29.96 -13.96 3.62
C HIS A 897 29.83 -12.93 4.75
N VAL A 898 28.60 -12.44 4.97
CA VAL A 898 28.29 -11.44 6.01
C VAL A 898 26.98 -11.81 6.72
N VAL A 899 27.00 -11.87 8.04
CA VAL A 899 25.80 -11.99 8.89
C VAL A 899 25.37 -10.59 9.31
N ILE A 900 24.07 -10.28 9.19
CA ILE A 900 23.49 -8.94 9.42
C ILE A 900 22.25 -8.96 10.33
N GLY A 901 22.16 -9.91 11.29
CA GLY A 901 20.98 -10.13 12.15
C GLY A 901 20.73 -9.09 13.26
N MET A 902 21.34 -7.90 13.21
CA MET A 902 21.36 -6.93 14.31
C MET A 902 20.28 -5.83 14.21
N ALA A 903 19.14 -6.06 13.56
CA ALA A 903 18.16 -5.02 13.27
C ALA A 903 17.10 -4.77 14.37
N GLY A 904 17.03 -5.61 15.41
CA GLY A 904 16.18 -5.32 16.58
C GLY A 904 15.83 -6.48 17.51
N GLN A 905 16.22 -7.72 17.21
CA GLN A 905 15.88 -8.87 18.05
C GLN A 905 16.81 -9.05 19.27
N ASP A 906 16.22 -9.24 20.46
CA ASP A 906 16.90 -9.16 21.77
C ASP A 906 17.58 -10.47 22.21
N TRP A 907 17.15 -11.62 21.70
CA TRP A 907 17.81 -12.90 21.96
C TRP A 907 19.14 -12.99 21.22
N GLN A 908 20.21 -13.38 21.90
CA GLN A 908 21.56 -13.26 21.38
C GLN A 908 22.36 -14.54 21.64
N PRO A 909 22.61 -15.39 20.63
CA PRO A 909 23.36 -16.62 20.86
C PRO A 909 24.82 -16.33 21.20
N ILE A 910 25.45 -17.32 21.85
CA ILE A 910 26.85 -17.27 22.28
C ILE A 910 27.71 -17.73 21.10
N TRP A 911 28.78 -16.98 20.80
CA TRP A 911 29.80 -17.43 19.84
C TRP A 911 30.37 -18.79 20.27
N GLU A 912 30.90 -19.57 19.33
CA GLU A 912 31.57 -20.85 19.56
C GLU A 912 32.43 -20.75 20.84
N PRO A 913 32.02 -21.44 21.92
CA PRO A 913 32.60 -21.20 23.23
C PRO A 913 33.91 -21.95 23.36
N ARG A 914 34.79 -21.48 24.24
CA ARG A 914 36.09 -22.15 24.40
C ARG A 914 35.87 -23.56 24.98
N PRO A 915 36.69 -24.56 24.58
CA PRO A 915 36.58 -25.94 25.10
C PRO A 915 36.63 -26.03 26.64
N ASP A 916 37.26 -25.06 27.29
CA ASP A 916 37.42 -24.91 28.73
C ASP A 916 36.43 -23.92 29.38
N HIS A 917 35.75 -23.06 28.61
CA HIS A 917 34.80 -22.05 29.08
C HIS A 917 33.54 -21.99 28.20
N GLN A 918 32.55 -22.84 28.51
CA GLN A 918 31.34 -23.06 27.69
C GLN A 918 30.41 -21.84 27.48
N ASN A 919 30.63 -20.73 28.19
CA ASN A 919 29.84 -19.50 28.06
C ASN A 919 30.65 -18.32 27.47
N ASP A 920 31.97 -18.47 27.30
CA ASP A 920 32.85 -17.39 26.82
C ASP A 920 33.28 -17.65 25.37
N PRO A 921 33.27 -16.63 24.51
CA PRO A 921 33.61 -16.79 23.10
C PRO A 921 35.08 -17.18 22.90
N ILE A 922 35.34 -18.00 21.88
CA ILE A 922 36.70 -18.22 21.37
C ILE A 922 37.35 -16.88 21.01
N PHE A 923 38.48 -16.62 21.68
CA PHE A 923 39.32 -15.44 21.52
C PHE A 923 40.81 -15.87 21.47
N PRO A 924 41.66 -15.31 20.59
CA PRO A 924 41.35 -14.30 19.57
C PRO A 924 40.28 -14.78 18.59
N GLN A 925 39.59 -13.84 17.93
CA GLN A 925 38.58 -14.20 16.93
C GLN A 925 39.23 -15.11 15.86
N PRO A 926 38.56 -16.18 15.39
CA PRO A 926 39.12 -17.05 14.36
C PRO A 926 39.46 -16.24 13.12
N GLU A 927 40.63 -16.46 12.52
CA GLU A 927 41.15 -15.59 11.42
C GLU A 927 40.20 -15.46 10.23
N ARG A 928 39.30 -16.44 10.02
CA ARG A 928 38.24 -16.40 9.01
C ARG A 928 37.13 -15.37 9.27
N SER A 929 36.88 -15.01 10.53
CA SER A 929 35.89 -14.02 10.99
C SER A 929 36.64 -12.69 11.21
N LEU A 930 36.65 -11.85 10.17
CA LEU A 930 37.47 -10.63 10.12
C LEU A 930 36.93 -9.52 11.03
N TYR A 931 35.62 -9.48 11.25
CA TYR A 931 34.98 -8.56 12.19
C TYR A 931 33.73 -9.17 12.80
N ARG A 932 33.47 -8.87 14.08
CA ARG A 932 32.22 -9.20 14.80
C ARG A 932 31.71 -7.97 15.54
N GLY A 933 30.42 -7.67 15.40
CA GLY A 933 29.70 -6.63 16.13
C GLY A 933 28.49 -7.20 16.88
N GLY A 934 28.36 -6.87 18.16
CA GLY A 934 27.23 -7.30 19.00
C GLY A 934 26.12 -6.25 19.18
N GLU A 935 26.32 -5.04 18.65
CA GLU A 935 25.41 -3.90 18.79
C GLU A 935 24.30 -3.92 17.72
N PHE A 936 23.18 -3.24 18.00
CA PHE A 936 22.13 -3.04 16.99
C PHE A 936 22.52 -2.01 15.93
N GLY A 937 22.10 -2.25 14.69
CA GLY A 937 22.44 -1.42 13.54
C GLY A 937 21.84 -1.89 12.22
N TYR A 938 22.25 -1.24 11.14
CA TYR A 938 21.95 -1.65 9.76
C TYR A 938 23.20 -1.54 8.90
N THR A 939 23.18 -2.16 7.72
CA THR A 939 24.25 -1.98 6.73
C THR A 939 23.77 -1.09 5.58
N ARG A 940 24.69 -0.29 5.04
CA ARG A 940 24.50 0.49 3.81
C ARG A 940 25.48 0.01 2.76
N LEU A 941 24.97 -0.30 1.58
CA LEU A 941 25.70 -0.69 0.39
C LEU A 941 25.57 0.41 -0.67
N VAL A 942 26.67 0.76 -1.32
CA VAL A 942 26.72 1.68 -2.46
C VAL A 942 27.62 1.07 -3.52
N ALA A 943 27.11 0.84 -4.72
CA ALA A 943 27.84 0.19 -5.80
C ALA A 943 27.77 0.99 -7.10
N THR A 944 28.90 1.12 -7.78
CA THR A 944 29.03 1.64 -9.15
C THR A 944 29.61 0.55 -10.04
N LYS A 945 29.56 0.67 -11.37
CA LYS A 945 30.09 -0.37 -12.30
C LYS A 945 31.54 -0.85 -12.02
N LYS A 946 32.33 -0.09 -11.24
CA LYS A 946 33.70 -0.45 -10.88
C LYS A 946 33.85 -1.03 -9.48
N LYS A 947 32.98 -0.67 -8.54
CA LYS A 947 33.23 -0.82 -7.10
C LYS A 947 31.95 -0.87 -6.29
N LEU A 948 31.89 -1.79 -5.34
CA LEU A 948 30.87 -1.94 -4.31
C LEU A 948 31.50 -1.65 -2.94
N THR A 949 30.86 -0.78 -2.15
CA THR A 949 31.24 -0.48 -0.76
C THR A 949 30.09 -0.89 0.16
N LEU A 950 30.37 -1.76 1.13
CA LEU A 950 29.46 -2.14 2.21
C LEU A 950 29.94 -1.51 3.52
N THR A 951 29.03 -0.90 4.27
CA THR A 951 29.30 -0.24 5.56
C THR A 951 28.31 -0.74 6.61
N TYR A 952 28.78 -1.17 7.78
CA TYR A 952 27.95 -1.41 8.96
C TYR A 952 27.85 -0.13 9.80
N ILE A 953 26.63 0.29 10.13
CA ILE A 953 26.30 1.52 10.85
C ILE A 953 25.58 1.16 12.15
N GLY A 954 26.06 1.67 13.28
CA GLY A 954 25.48 1.42 14.60
C GLY A 954 24.26 2.30 14.84
N ASN A 955 23.17 1.74 15.39
CA ASN A 955 21.97 2.53 15.74
C ASN A 955 22.18 3.39 17.00
N HIS A 956 23.17 3.06 17.84
CA HIS A 956 23.43 3.75 19.10
C HIS A 956 24.18 5.08 18.94
N ASP A 957 24.94 5.25 17.85
CA ASP A 957 25.74 6.45 17.55
C ASP A 957 25.54 7.00 16.13
N GLY A 958 25.05 6.19 15.18
CA GLY A 958 24.86 6.57 13.79
C GLY A 958 26.13 6.51 12.94
N GLU A 959 27.23 5.98 13.48
CA GLU A 959 28.56 6.00 12.85
C GLU A 959 28.94 4.66 12.18
N PRO A 960 29.91 4.65 11.24
CA PRO A 960 30.44 3.42 10.65
C PRO A 960 31.33 2.60 11.61
N HIS A 961 30.95 1.35 11.90
CA HIS A 961 31.71 0.42 12.77
C HIS A 961 32.55 -0.61 11.99
N ASP A 962 32.13 -0.97 10.78
CA ASP A 962 32.92 -1.80 9.85
C ASP A 962 32.65 -1.36 8.38
N MET A 963 33.62 -1.57 7.50
CA MET A 963 33.53 -1.24 6.08
C MET A 963 34.39 -2.15 5.22
N VAL A 964 33.86 -2.59 4.08
CA VAL A 964 34.59 -3.37 3.07
C VAL A 964 34.30 -2.83 1.67
N GLU A 965 35.33 -2.85 0.82
CA GLU A 965 35.28 -2.37 -0.55
C GLU A 965 35.73 -3.47 -1.52
N ILE A 966 34.91 -3.73 -2.54
CA ILE A 966 35.08 -4.83 -3.51
C ILE A 966 35.04 -4.25 -4.91
N TRP A 967 36.04 -4.55 -5.73
CA TRP A 967 36.11 -4.08 -7.12
C TRP A 967 35.47 -5.09 -8.09
N ALA A 968 34.92 -4.60 -9.19
CA ALA A 968 34.29 -5.42 -10.23
C ALA A 968 35.26 -6.38 -10.94
N SER A 969 36.57 -6.16 -10.78
CA SER A 969 37.66 -7.03 -11.24
C SER A 969 37.94 -8.22 -10.33
N GLY A 970 37.26 -8.35 -9.18
CA GLY A 970 37.51 -9.38 -8.16
C GLY A 970 38.47 -8.95 -7.04
N GLU A 971 39.23 -7.87 -7.24
CA GLU A 971 40.17 -7.38 -6.22
C GLU A 971 39.46 -6.81 -4.98
N HIS A 972 39.93 -7.20 -3.80
CA HIS A 972 39.46 -6.71 -2.50
C HIS A 972 40.55 -5.87 -1.82
N PHE A 973 40.18 -4.70 -1.28
CA PHE A 973 41.08 -3.91 -0.43
C PHE A 973 40.48 -3.71 0.96
N HIS A 974 41.20 -4.13 2.00
CA HIS A 974 40.79 -3.92 3.37
C HIS A 974 41.09 -2.49 3.84
N GLY A 975 40.07 -1.83 4.38
CA GLY A 975 40.18 -0.53 5.06
C GLY A 975 40.89 -0.58 6.42
N ASN A 976 41.76 -1.57 6.68
CA ASN A 976 42.64 -1.63 7.84
C ASN A 976 43.72 -2.72 7.65
N ASP A 977 44.88 -2.35 7.12
CA ASP A 977 46.07 -3.21 7.19
C ASP A 977 46.73 -3.10 8.58
N GLY A 978 46.80 -4.23 9.27
CA GLY A 978 47.24 -4.36 10.66
C GLY A 978 46.63 -5.59 11.33
N ALA A 979 46.67 -6.76 10.66
CA ALA A 979 47.74 -7.75 10.82
C ALA A 979 47.78 -8.33 12.25
N SER A 980 47.64 -9.63 12.49
CA SER A 980 48.56 -10.72 12.06
C SER A 980 48.17 -12.00 12.86
N HIS A 981 48.39 -13.23 12.37
CA HIS A 981 49.68 -13.92 12.57
C HIS A 981 49.86 -15.18 11.68
N GLY A 982 50.52 -15.00 10.54
CA GLY A 982 51.52 -15.96 10.10
C GLY A 982 52.89 -15.54 10.65
N GLY A 983 53.48 -16.31 11.56
CA GLY A 983 54.89 -16.12 11.96
C GLY A 983 55.84 -16.47 10.80
N SER A 984 57.10 -16.02 10.76
CA SER A 984 57.87 -15.28 11.77
C SER A 984 59.23 -14.78 11.21
N GLY A 985 59.57 -13.49 11.39
CA GLY A 985 60.92 -12.89 11.17
C GLY A 985 61.42 -12.84 9.70
N GLU A 986 62.36 -12.01 9.25
CA GLU A 986 63.15 -10.84 9.72
C GLU A 986 63.81 -10.20 8.43
N GLU A 987 64.34 -8.97 8.29
CA GLU A 987 64.67 -7.85 9.20
C GLU A 987 64.93 -6.51 8.43
N LYS A 988 65.24 -5.43 9.18
CA LYS A 988 66.18 -4.30 8.87
C LYS A 988 65.97 -3.27 7.72
N TYR A 989 65.55 -2.08 8.17
CA TYR A 989 66.27 -0.76 8.11
C TYR A 989 66.04 0.34 7.02
N LYS A 990 65.66 1.51 7.57
CA LYS A 990 66.15 2.91 7.37
C LYS A 990 65.72 3.78 6.17
N LEU A 991 65.25 4.98 6.55
CA LEU A 991 64.90 6.15 5.75
C LEU A 991 66.14 7.07 5.52
N ASN A 992 66.18 7.87 4.44
CA ASN A 992 67.22 8.92 4.29
C ASN A 992 66.73 10.24 3.65
N SER A 993 67.43 11.33 3.97
CA SER A 993 66.99 12.74 3.90
C SER A 993 67.12 13.44 2.53
N PHE A 994 67.24 12.70 1.41
CA PHE A 994 67.74 13.29 0.15
C PHE A 994 66.68 13.87 -0.80
N VAL A 995 65.44 13.34 -0.80
CA VAL A 995 64.45 13.68 -1.85
C VAL A 995 63.81 15.07 -1.65
N LYS A 996 63.76 15.61 -0.43
CA LYS A 996 63.23 16.96 -0.14
C LYS A 996 63.98 18.08 -0.89
N SER A 997 65.25 17.87 -1.23
CA SER A 997 66.06 18.85 -1.97
C SER A 997 65.82 18.81 -3.49
N GLY A 998 65.52 17.64 -4.05
CA GLY A 998 65.26 17.48 -5.49
C GLY A 998 63.94 18.09 -5.95
N SER A 999 62.92 18.10 -5.07
CA SER A 999 61.58 18.61 -5.38
C SER A 999 61.55 20.12 -5.70
N PHE A 1000 62.46 20.92 -5.12
CA PHE A 1000 62.54 22.36 -5.40
C PHE A 1000 63.15 22.67 -6.77
N TRP A 1001 64.18 21.92 -7.19
CA TRP A 1001 64.83 22.13 -8.49
C TRP A 1001 63.95 21.70 -9.68
N LEU A 1002 63.22 20.60 -9.54
CA LEU A 1002 62.28 20.14 -10.57
C LEU A 1002 61.09 21.10 -10.76
N LEU A 1003 60.59 21.71 -9.67
CA LEU A 1003 59.52 22.71 -9.76
C LEU A 1003 60.01 24.00 -10.47
N GLY A 1004 61.24 24.44 -10.20
CA GLY A 1004 61.85 25.57 -10.91
C GLY A 1004 62.03 25.31 -12.40
N ALA A 1005 62.50 24.11 -12.77
CA ALA A 1005 62.64 23.70 -14.17
C ALA A 1005 61.28 23.63 -14.90
N PHE A 1006 60.24 23.12 -14.24
CA PHE A 1006 58.89 23.06 -14.79
C PHE A 1006 58.28 24.45 -14.99
N LEU A 1007 58.40 25.34 -14.00
CA LEU A 1007 57.92 26.73 -14.12
C LEU A 1007 58.68 27.51 -15.21
N GLY A 1008 59.98 27.26 -15.39
CA GLY A 1008 60.77 27.82 -16.50
C GLY A 1008 60.29 27.33 -17.87
N TYR A 1009 59.96 26.04 -17.99
CA TYR A 1009 59.41 25.45 -19.22
C TYR A 1009 58.03 26.04 -19.56
N VAL A 1010 57.14 26.16 -18.58
CA VAL A 1010 55.80 26.77 -18.74
C VAL A 1010 55.90 28.26 -19.11
N ALA A 1011 56.79 29.01 -18.47
CA ALA A 1011 57.05 30.41 -18.82
C ALA A 1011 57.60 30.57 -20.26
N GLY A 1012 58.49 29.66 -20.69
CA GLY A 1012 59.00 29.61 -22.06
C GLY A 1012 57.92 29.30 -23.10
N TYR A 1013 57.01 28.36 -22.79
CA TYR A 1013 55.88 28.01 -23.65
C TYR A 1013 54.90 29.18 -23.80
N ILE A 1014 54.53 29.84 -22.70
CA ILE A 1014 53.65 31.02 -22.69
C ILE A 1014 54.30 32.21 -23.43
N TYR A 1015 55.62 32.38 -23.33
CA TYR A 1015 56.36 33.39 -24.10
C TYR A 1015 56.37 33.11 -25.61
N HIS A 1016 56.30 31.84 -26.02
CA HIS A 1016 56.26 31.44 -27.43
C HIS A 1016 54.83 31.37 -28.01
N ALA A 1017 53.79 31.25 -27.18
CA ALA A 1017 52.38 31.46 -27.51
C ALA A 1017 51.98 32.95 -27.64
N LYS A 1018 52.95 33.79 -28.01
CA LYS A 1018 52.77 35.21 -28.34
C LYS A 1018 51.91 35.37 -29.61
N LYS A 1019 51.05 36.39 -29.61
CA LYS A 1019 50.37 37.03 -30.77
C LYS A 1019 49.14 36.32 -31.38
N VAL A 1020 47.96 36.56 -30.79
CA VAL A 1020 46.81 37.16 -31.51
C VAL A 1020 46.13 38.21 -30.59
N THR A 1021 46.70 39.42 -30.63
CA THR A 1021 46.04 40.75 -30.69
C THR A 1021 44.64 41.01 -30.09
N VAL A 1022 44.60 41.95 -29.11
CA VAL A 1022 43.89 43.29 -29.13
C VAL A 1022 42.33 43.28 -29.08
N SER A 1023 41.57 44.04 -28.27
CA SER A 1023 41.76 45.30 -27.51
C SER A 1023 40.69 45.50 -26.39
N THR A 1024 40.98 46.29 -25.33
CA THR A 1024 40.07 47.17 -24.50
C THR A 1024 38.79 46.58 -23.83
N SER A 1025 38.33 46.98 -22.62
CA SER A 1025 38.70 48.09 -21.70
C SER A 1025 38.09 47.92 -20.28
N THR A 1026 38.85 48.35 -19.25
CA THR A 1026 38.46 48.97 -17.93
C THR A 1026 36.96 49.03 -17.52
N TRP A 1027 36.54 48.77 -16.26
CA TRP A 1027 36.97 49.41 -15.00
C TRP A 1027 36.63 48.59 -13.72
N THR A 1028 37.22 48.97 -12.57
CA THR A 1028 36.87 48.61 -11.17
C THR A 1028 36.30 49.84 -10.41
N PRO A 1029 36.04 49.81 -9.08
CA PRO A 1029 34.98 49.09 -8.34
C PRO A 1029 34.16 50.03 -7.40
N MET A 1030 33.11 49.56 -6.71
CA MET A 1030 32.66 50.02 -5.35
C MET A 1030 31.55 49.05 -4.86
N LYS A 1031 31.69 48.42 -3.68
CA LYS A 1031 31.38 48.86 -2.30
C LYS A 1031 29.89 48.87 -1.93
N ASN A 1032 29.62 48.19 -0.81
CA ASN A 1032 28.39 48.00 -0.03
C ASN A 1032 27.43 49.20 0.00
N GLU A 1033 26.11 48.93 0.03
CA GLU A 1033 25.25 49.13 1.22
C GLU A 1033 23.86 48.47 1.03
N GLU A 1034 23.30 48.01 2.16
CA GLU A 1034 21.91 47.66 2.53
C GLU A 1034 20.81 47.50 1.44
N ILE A 1035 20.28 46.27 1.25
CA ILE A 1035 19.04 45.73 1.88
C ILE A 1035 18.91 44.24 1.53
#